data_AF-A0A851DDL7-F1
#
_entry.id   AF-A0A851DDL7-F1
#
_cell.length_a   1.000
_cell.length_b   1.000
_cell.length_c   1.000
_cell.angle_alpha   90.00
_cell.angle_beta   90.00
_cell.angle_gamma   90.00
#
_symmetry.space_group_name_H-M   'P 1'
#
loop_
_entity.id
_entity.type
_entity.pdbx_description
1 polymer ?
#
loop_
_entity_poly.entity_id
_entity_poly.type
_entity_poly.pdbx_seq_one_letter_code
_entity_poly.pdbx_strand_id
1 'polypeptide(L)'
;QAISISKAINTQEAPVKEKHARRIILGTHHEKGAFTFWSYAIGLPLPSSAILSWKFCHVLHKVLRDGHPNVLQDCQRYRSNIRETGDLWGHLHDRYGQLVNIYTRLLLTKISFHTKHPEFPPGLEVSDEVLEKTAGTDVNNIFQLTVELFDYLDWELKLSESVFRQLNTSMAVSQISAVQCRLAPLIQVIQDCSHLYHYSVKLMFKLHSCLPADTLQGHRDRFHEQFRSLKNFFKKASDMLYFKRLIQIPRLPESPPNFLRASALAEHVKPVVVIPEEAPEDEEPESLIEISTASTTEPQITSDLFDQTFGPPNGIRDDRYGGSNGAGWRAAAAARHRPAFPHRDAQIESLKREVDVLRAEMEKIKLEAQRYITQLKAQVNSLEGEVEEQRKQKQKALVDNEQLRDELERLQRVKQDSDRSQRLCAEAEKKANATEVRYTKLKEKHSELINIHAELLRKNADTAKQLTVTQQSQEEVARVKEQLAFQVEQVKREAELKVSQRGDTVLSCIRGAREAQGLGTLWVQGWGRLMVSDPDLGKSCSSGGCYLTRASFPLAQISHSYPQENATVNQEQSLQQKLLDDQFSILQETVREAEDILRDAVAKLDDPLHIRCTSSPDYLLSRAQAALESTDALENGHAQYVASMADAAGLVGALALFAHLTADTIVNGSATSHLAPTDHADR
;
A
#
# COMPACT_ATOMS: atom_id res chain seq x y z
N GLN A 1 23.03 -19.58 14.73
CA GLN A 1 21.77 -19.14 14.07
C GLN A 1 21.41 -17.69 14.40
N ALA A 2 21.42 -17.27 15.67
CA ALA A 2 21.16 -15.89 16.14
C ALA A 2 21.77 -14.76 15.29
N ILE A 3 23.08 -14.80 15.03
CA ILE A 3 23.79 -13.78 14.23
C ILE A 3 23.20 -13.70 12.80
N SER A 4 22.79 -14.82 12.23
CA SER A 4 22.17 -14.84 10.90
C SER A 4 20.78 -14.24 10.92
N ILE A 5 20.00 -14.42 12.00
CA ILE A 5 18.69 -13.76 12.18
C ILE A 5 18.86 -12.25 12.21
N SER A 6 19.77 -11.72 13.03
CA SER A 6 20.03 -10.26 13.09
C SER A 6 20.60 -9.69 11.80
N LYS A 7 21.41 -10.47 11.05
CA LYS A 7 21.91 -10.05 9.73
C LYS A 7 20.85 -10.14 8.64
N ALA A 8 19.90 -11.08 8.73
CA ALA A 8 18.80 -11.22 7.78
C ALA A 8 17.72 -10.17 8.02
N ILE A 9 17.31 -9.98 9.28
CA ILE A 9 16.22 -9.08 9.69
C ILE A 9 16.84 -7.83 10.31
N ASN A 10 17.06 -6.81 9.48
CA ASN A 10 17.64 -5.52 9.87
C ASN A 10 16.92 -4.36 9.18
N THR A 11 17.25 -3.12 9.55
CA THR A 11 16.62 -1.90 9.02
C THR A 11 17.16 -1.45 7.65
N GLN A 12 18.19 -2.12 7.12
CA GLN A 12 18.78 -1.76 5.83
C GLN A 12 17.86 -2.19 4.68
N GLU A 13 17.54 -1.25 3.80
CA GLU A 13 16.70 -1.44 2.61
C GLU A 13 17.45 -2.18 1.49
N ALA A 14 17.81 -3.42 1.78
CA ALA A 14 18.52 -4.33 0.91
C ALA A 14 17.89 -5.72 0.99
N PRO A 15 17.96 -6.52 -0.09
CA PRO A 15 17.43 -7.88 -0.10
C PRO A 15 18.07 -8.71 1.02
N VAL A 16 17.31 -9.65 1.57
CA VAL A 16 17.84 -10.61 2.54
C VAL A 16 18.88 -11.46 1.83
N LYS A 17 20.08 -11.57 2.41
CA LYS A 17 21.15 -12.40 1.83
C LYS A 17 20.80 -13.87 2.01
N GLU A 18 20.82 -14.64 0.93
CA GLU A 18 20.44 -16.06 0.92
C GLU A 18 21.25 -16.90 1.91
N LYS A 19 22.57 -16.67 2.04
CA LYS A 19 23.38 -17.36 3.05
C LYS A 19 22.86 -17.24 4.49
N HIS A 20 22.26 -16.10 4.85
CA HIS A 20 21.70 -15.92 6.20
C HIS A 20 20.34 -16.61 6.31
N ALA A 21 19.49 -16.51 5.30
CA ALA A 21 18.22 -17.23 5.26
C ALA A 21 18.42 -18.76 5.31
N ARG A 22 19.35 -19.29 4.50
CA ARG A 22 19.72 -20.72 4.47
C ARG A 22 20.21 -21.21 5.84
N ARG A 23 21.10 -20.46 6.50
CA ARG A 23 21.55 -20.81 7.87
C ARG A 23 20.42 -20.79 8.91
N ILE A 24 19.41 -19.93 8.74
CA ILE A 24 18.22 -19.91 9.62
C ILE A 24 17.39 -21.17 9.38
N ILE A 25 17.11 -21.50 8.11
CA ILE A 25 16.34 -22.70 7.71
C ILE A 25 17.02 -23.98 8.19
N LEU A 26 18.31 -24.15 7.90
CA LEU A 26 19.09 -25.32 8.36
C LEU A 26 19.08 -25.43 9.89
N GLY A 27 19.20 -24.30 10.59
CA GLY A 27 19.07 -24.28 12.05
C GLY A 27 17.74 -24.84 12.54
N THR A 28 16.63 -24.61 11.83
CA THR A 28 15.33 -25.20 12.23
C THR A 28 15.30 -26.72 12.11
N HIS A 29 16.02 -27.29 11.15
CA HIS A 29 16.14 -28.75 10.99
C HIS A 29 17.03 -29.36 12.07
N HIS A 30 18.14 -28.72 12.41
CA HIS A 30 19.01 -29.14 13.51
C HIS A 30 18.28 -29.11 14.86
N GLU A 31 17.47 -28.08 15.11
CA GLU A 31 16.72 -27.90 16.37
C GLU A 31 15.36 -28.63 16.39
N LYS A 32 14.95 -29.24 15.26
CA LYS A 32 13.62 -29.85 15.06
C LYS A 32 12.45 -28.90 15.36
N GLY A 33 12.61 -27.62 15.03
CA GLY A 33 11.64 -26.55 15.27
C GLY A 33 12.21 -25.15 15.04
N ALA A 34 11.42 -24.12 15.24
CA ALA A 34 11.82 -22.71 15.07
C ALA A 34 12.12 -22.01 16.41
N PHE A 35 12.59 -22.74 17.43
CA PHE A 35 12.81 -22.20 18.78
C PHE A 35 13.78 -21.00 18.77
N THR A 36 14.97 -21.16 18.19
CA THR A 36 15.95 -20.06 18.12
C THR A 36 15.49 -18.92 17.21
N PHE A 37 14.69 -19.21 16.18
CA PHE A 37 14.11 -18.16 15.34
C PHE A 37 13.16 -17.28 16.17
N TRP A 38 12.21 -17.89 16.87
CA TRP A 38 11.19 -17.16 17.62
C TRP A 38 11.72 -16.48 18.87
N SER A 39 12.70 -17.07 19.57
CA SER A 39 13.31 -16.44 20.76
C SER A 39 13.99 -15.10 20.44
N TYR A 40 14.53 -14.96 19.21
CA TYR A 40 15.08 -13.70 18.73
C TYR A 40 14.02 -12.81 18.07
N ALA A 41 13.12 -13.39 17.26
CA ALA A 41 12.13 -12.64 16.49
C ALA A 41 11.20 -11.79 17.38
N ILE A 42 10.78 -12.33 18.53
CA ILE A 42 9.95 -11.60 19.50
C ILE A 42 10.66 -10.39 20.14
N GLY A 43 12.00 -10.42 20.20
CA GLY A 43 12.81 -9.33 20.75
C GLY A 43 13.16 -8.26 19.71
N LEU A 44 12.80 -8.46 18.44
CA LEU A 44 13.05 -7.46 17.40
C LEU A 44 12.11 -6.26 17.59
N PRO A 45 12.60 -5.02 17.42
CA PRO A 45 11.76 -3.82 17.54
C PRO A 45 10.93 -3.62 16.25
N LEU A 46 10.09 -4.61 15.88
CA LEU A 46 9.25 -4.58 14.67
C LEU A 46 8.41 -3.30 14.55
N PRO A 47 7.80 -2.76 15.62
CA PRO A 47 7.06 -1.49 15.57
C PRO A 47 7.90 -0.27 15.16
N SER A 48 9.23 -0.33 15.31
CA SER A 48 10.10 0.81 15.03
C SER A 48 10.41 1.00 13.54
N SER A 49 10.26 -0.03 12.71
CA SER A 49 10.68 -0.01 11.31
C SER A 49 9.85 -0.95 10.44
N ALA A 50 9.21 -0.37 9.43
CA ALA A 50 8.42 -1.12 8.46
C ALA A 50 9.29 -2.03 7.58
N ILE A 51 10.54 -1.62 7.27
CA ILE A 51 11.51 -2.45 6.54
C ILE A 51 11.91 -3.66 7.38
N LEU A 52 12.16 -3.46 8.68
CA LEU A 52 12.47 -4.55 9.59
C LEU A 52 11.31 -5.56 9.64
N SER A 53 10.07 -5.07 9.75
CA SER A 53 8.86 -5.89 9.74
C SER A 53 8.63 -6.61 8.41
N TRP A 54 8.92 -5.95 7.29
CA TRP A 54 8.86 -6.54 5.95
C TRP A 54 9.83 -7.71 5.80
N LYS A 55 11.07 -7.52 6.26
CA LYS A 55 12.11 -8.56 6.22
C LYS A 55 11.81 -9.69 7.20
N PHE A 56 11.21 -9.39 8.36
CA PHE A 56 10.68 -10.41 9.26
C PHE A 56 9.64 -11.29 8.55
N CYS A 57 8.64 -10.68 7.89
CA CYS A 57 7.62 -11.44 7.15
C CYS A 57 8.24 -12.31 6.06
N HIS A 58 9.21 -11.78 5.31
CA HIS A 58 9.92 -12.53 4.28
C HIS A 58 10.69 -13.74 4.82
N VAL A 59 11.48 -13.55 5.88
CA VAL A 59 12.25 -14.64 6.48
C VAL A 59 11.31 -15.67 7.11
N LEU A 60 10.23 -15.24 7.76
CA LEU A 60 9.20 -16.14 8.30
C LEU A 60 8.52 -16.94 7.18
N HIS A 61 8.23 -16.34 6.02
CA HIS A 61 7.69 -17.07 4.88
C HIS A 61 8.64 -18.17 4.41
N LYS A 62 9.94 -17.86 4.26
CA LYS A 62 10.96 -18.86 3.88
C LYS A 62 11.07 -19.98 4.93
N VAL A 63 11.09 -19.62 6.22
CA VAL A 63 11.15 -20.59 7.33
C VAL A 63 9.91 -21.48 7.38
N LEU A 64 8.71 -20.94 7.12
CA LEU A 64 7.50 -21.74 6.98
C LEU A 64 7.62 -22.72 5.81
N ARG A 65 8.08 -22.25 4.64
CA ARG A 65 8.13 -23.03 3.40
C ARG A 65 9.14 -24.18 3.46
N ASP A 66 10.37 -23.89 3.89
CA ASP A 66 11.53 -24.79 3.74
C ASP A 66 12.10 -25.30 5.09
N GLY A 67 11.55 -24.84 6.22
CA GLY A 67 11.98 -25.24 7.56
C GLY A 67 11.50 -26.62 7.98
N HIS A 68 11.87 -27.01 9.20
CA HIS A 68 11.44 -28.29 9.78
C HIS A 68 9.89 -28.36 9.91
N PRO A 69 9.23 -29.53 9.76
CA PRO A 69 7.77 -29.63 9.83
C PRO A 69 7.13 -29.04 11.11
N ASN A 70 7.81 -29.12 12.25
CA ASN A 70 7.35 -28.55 13.52
C ASN A 70 7.28 -27.01 13.53
N VAL A 71 7.93 -26.33 12.59
CA VAL A 71 7.90 -24.86 12.48
C VAL A 71 6.46 -24.36 12.36
N LEU A 72 5.57 -25.10 11.69
CA LEU A 72 4.16 -24.74 11.58
C LEU A 72 3.48 -24.64 12.95
N GLN A 73 3.73 -25.62 13.84
CA GLN A 73 3.19 -25.62 15.19
C GLN A 73 3.80 -24.50 16.04
N ASP A 74 5.09 -24.23 15.89
CA ASP A 74 5.75 -23.11 16.58
C ASP A 74 5.16 -21.77 16.14
N CYS A 75 4.96 -21.56 14.84
CA CYS A 75 4.36 -20.33 14.30
C CYS A 75 2.92 -20.11 14.77
N GLN A 76 2.15 -21.19 15.01
CA GLN A 76 0.81 -21.08 15.58
C GLN A 76 0.80 -20.43 16.97
N ARG A 77 1.82 -20.69 17.80
CA ARG A 77 1.93 -20.08 19.13
C ARG A 77 2.12 -18.57 19.08
N TYR A 78 2.72 -18.06 18.00
CA TYR A 78 2.99 -16.64 17.78
C TYR A 78 2.00 -15.97 16.81
N ARG A 79 0.85 -16.62 16.55
CA ARG A 79 -0.18 -16.11 15.63
C ARG A 79 -0.70 -14.73 16.04
N SER A 80 -0.87 -14.47 17.34
CA SER A 80 -1.27 -13.15 17.86
C SER A 80 -0.22 -12.08 17.55
N ASN A 81 1.05 -12.35 17.82
CA ASN A 81 2.14 -11.40 17.55
C ASN A 81 2.25 -11.02 16.07
N ILE A 82 2.08 -11.98 15.16
CA ILE A 82 2.07 -11.73 13.70
C ILE A 82 0.90 -10.81 13.34
N ARG A 83 -0.30 -11.07 13.90
CA ARG A 83 -1.50 -10.26 13.66
C ARG A 83 -1.32 -8.83 14.17
N GLU A 84 -0.88 -8.66 15.41
CA GLU A 84 -0.64 -7.35 16.03
C GLU A 84 0.37 -6.52 15.25
N THR A 85 1.44 -7.14 14.76
CA THR A 85 2.41 -6.48 13.88
C THR A 85 1.74 -5.98 12.60
N GLY A 86 0.86 -6.79 12.01
CA GLY A 86 0.07 -6.41 10.84
C GLY A 86 -0.86 -5.24 11.11
N ASP A 87 -1.68 -5.33 12.15
CA ASP A 87 -2.69 -4.33 12.49
C ASP A 87 -2.06 -2.98 12.84
N LEU A 88 -0.94 -3.00 13.58
CA LEU A 88 -0.14 -1.81 13.84
C LEU A 88 0.22 -1.07 12.55
N TRP A 89 0.85 -1.77 11.60
CA TRP A 89 1.28 -1.16 10.35
C TRP A 89 0.13 -0.81 9.41
N GLY A 90 -1.01 -1.48 9.53
CA GLY A 90 -2.22 -1.18 8.78
C GLY A 90 -2.87 0.15 9.17
N HIS A 91 -2.66 0.61 10.41
CA HIS A 91 -3.18 1.89 10.88
C HIS A 91 -2.24 3.07 10.55
N LEU A 92 -0.99 2.78 10.20
CA LEU A 92 0.02 3.78 9.86
C LEU A 92 0.05 4.04 8.35
N HIS A 93 0.18 5.30 7.96
CA HIS A 93 0.26 5.70 6.54
C HIS A 93 1.68 5.54 5.98
N ASP A 94 2.28 4.36 6.16
CA ASP A 94 3.63 4.02 5.67
C ASP A 94 3.57 3.08 4.46
N ARG A 95 4.43 3.31 3.46
CA ARG A 95 4.42 2.51 2.22
C ARG A 95 4.78 1.04 2.48
N TYR A 96 5.87 0.77 3.21
CA TYR A 96 6.20 -0.60 3.61
C TYR A 96 5.19 -1.13 4.62
N GLY A 97 4.67 -0.29 5.51
CA GLY A 97 3.66 -0.66 6.51
C GLY A 97 2.41 -1.27 5.87
N GLN A 98 1.92 -0.68 4.79
CA GLN A 98 0.82 -1.26 4.01
C GLN A 98 1.18 -2.65 3.44
N LEU A 99 2.40 -2.83 2.94
CA LEU A 99 2.87 -4.13 2.46
C LEU A 99 2.97 -5.15 3.60
N VAL A 100 3.46 -4.74 4.76
CA VAL A 100 3.55 -5.56 5.97
C VAL A 100 2.18 -6.01 6.44
N ASN A 101 1.19 -5.12 6.45
CA ASN A 101 -0.19 -5.48 6.82
C ASN A 101 -0.76 -6.57 5.89
N ILE A 102 -0.55 -6.45 4.58
CA ILE A 102 -1.01 -7.45 3.62
C ILE A 102 -0.23 -8.77 3.80
N TYR A 103 1.08 -8.68 4.02
CA TYR A 103 1.92 -9.87 4.15
C TYR A 103 1.63 -10.65 5.44
N THR A 104 1.40 -9.99 6.57
CA THR A 104 1.01 -10.71 7.80
C THR A 104 -0.34 -11.41 7.65
N ARG A 105 -1.30 -10.82 6.92
CA ARG A 105 -2.58 -11.50 6.59
C ARG A 105 -2.37 -12.73 5.71
N LEU A 106 -1.47 -12.63 4.73
CA LEU A 106 -1.06 -13.78 3.93
C LEU A 106 -0.46 -14.89 4.81
N LEU A 107 0.52 -14.56 5.66
CA LEU A 107 1.17 -15.53 6.55
C LEU A 107 0.18 -16.18 7.52
N LEU A 108 -0.76 -15.40 8.07
CA LEU A 108 -1.82 -15.93 8.93
C LEU A 108 -2.76 -16.87 8.18
N THR A 109 -3.08 -16.57 6.91
CA THR A 109 -3.89 -17.44 6.05
C THR A 109 -3.14 -18.74 5.76
N LYS A 110 -1.86 -18.65 5.37
CA LYS A 110 -0.96 -19.80 5.17
C LYS A 110 -0.89 -20.68 6.41
N ILE A 111 -0.59 -20.12 7.58
CA ILE A 111 -0.52 -20.85 8.86
C ILE A 111 -1.86 -21.55 9.15
N SER A 112 -3.00 -20.85 8.98
CA SER A 112 -4.33 -21.42 9.21
C SER A 112 -4.63 -22.58 8.26
N PHE A 113 -4.37 -22.41 6.96
CA PHE A 113 -4.63 -23.43 5.94
C PHE A 113 -3.83 -24.71 6.25
N HIS A 114 -2.52 -24.60 6.44
CA HIS A 114 -1.67 -25.78 6.67
C HIS A 114 -1.90 -26.44 8.03
N THR A 115 -2.40 -25.71 9.03
CA THR A 115 -2.80 -26.31 10.31
C THR A 115 -4.10 -27.09 10.17
N LYS A 116 -5.02 -26.60 9.33
CA LYS A 116 -6.30 -27.28 9.05
C LYS A 116 -6.12 -28.50 8.15
N HIS A 117 -5.20 -28.42 7.18
CA HIS A 117 -4.94 -29.46 6.19
C HIS A 117 -3.47 -29.91 6.24
N PRO A 118 -3.09 -30.75 7.22
CA PRO A 118 -1.71 -31.20 7.41
C PRO A 118 -1.17 -32.05 6.24
N GLU A 119 -2.05 -32.54 5.37
CA GLU A 119 -1.69 -33.25 4.14
C GLU A 119 -0.99 -32.34 3.12
N PHE A 120 -1.20 -31.02 3.23
CA PHE A 120 -0.48 -30.03 2.44
C PHE A 120 0.67 -29.45 3.27
N PRO A 121 1.93 -29.81 2.99
CA PRO A 121 3.06 -29.16 3.64
C PRO A 121 3.09 -27.67 3.26
N PRO A 122 3.69 -26.80 4.09
CA PRO A 122 3.85 -25.38 3.77
C PRO A 122 4.56 -25.05 2.45
N GLY A 123 5.36 -25.97 1.91
CA GLY A 123 5.96 -25.89 0.57
C GLY A 123 4.95 -26.04 -0.58
N LEU A 124 3.74 -26.51 -0.28
CA LEU A 124 2.66 -26.85 -1.21
C LEU A 124 3.04 -27.90 -2.26
N GLU A 125 4.14 -28.64 -2.09
CA GLU A 125 4.55 -29.70 -3.01
C GLU A 125 3.82 -31.00 -2.66
N VAL A 126 2.70 -31.24 -3.36
CA VAL A 126 1.82 -32.39 -3.15
C VAL A 126 1.53 -33.07 -4.48
N SER A 127 1.40 -34.39 -4.47
CA SER A 127 0.99 -35.15 -5.65
C SER A 127 -0.52 -35.04 -5.90
N ASP A 128 -0.89 -35.23 -7.16
CA ASP A 128 -2.28 -35.26 -7.61
C ASP A 128 -3.16 -36.24 -6.84
N GLU A 129 -2.59 -37.40 -6.46
CA GLU A 129 -3.26 -38.43 -5.68
C GLU A 129 -3.60 -37.96 -4.26
N VAL A 130 -2.68 -37.26 -3.60
CA VAL A 130 -2.90 -36.74 -2.25
C VAL A 130 -3.93 -35.63 -2.28
N LEU A 131 -3.89 -34.72 -3.27
CA LEU A 131 -4.94 -33.71 -3.46
C LEU A 131 -6.33 -34.36 -3.61
N GLU A 132 -6.44 -35.38 -4.46
CA GLU A 132 -7.71 -36.07 -4.70
C GLU A 132 -8.22 -36.78 -3.45
N LYS A 133 -7.32 -37.40 -2.70
CA LYS A 133 -7.61 -38.05 -1.42
C LYS A 133 -8.07 -37.05 -0.35
N THR A 134 -7.37 -35.92 -0.19
CA THR A 134 -7.72 -34.89 0.80
C THR A 134 -9.05 -34.20 0.47
N ALA A 135 -9.32 -33.96 -0.82
CA ALA A 135 -10.62 -33.46 -1.26
C ALA A 135 -11.74 -34.49 -1.00
N GLY A 136 -11.44 -35.79 -1.07
CA GLY A 136 -12.39 -36.86 -0.80
C GLY A 136 -13.55 -36.91 -1.80
N THR A 137 -14.66 -37.53 -1.41
CA THR A 137 -15.89 -37.61 -2.23
C THR A 137 -17.02 -36.73 -1.70
N ASP A 138 -16.89 -36.18 -0.50
CA ASP A 138 -17.87 -35.28 0.09
C ASP A 138 -17.81 -33.91 -0.59
N VAL A 139 -18.92 -33.52 -1.22
CA VAL A 139 -19.08 -32.26 -1.94
C VAL A 139 -18.81 -31.06 -1.03
N ASN A 140 -19.22 -31.12 0.25
CA ASN A 140 -18.98 -30.02 1.19
C ASN A 140 -17.49 -29.83 1.45
N ASN A 141 -16.73 -30.92 1.56
CA ASN A 141 -15.29 -30.87 1.76
C ASN A 141 -14.58 -30.32 0.52
N ILE A 142 -14.95 -30.79 -0.68
CA ILE A 142 -14.38 -30.29 -1.95
C ILE A 142 -14.66 -28.79 -2.10
N PHE A 143 -15.89 -28.37 -1.80
CA PHE A 143 -16.31 -26.97 -1.87
C PHE A 143 -15.51 -26.11 -0.89
N GLN A 144 -15.44 -26.51 0.39
CA GLN A 144 -14.71 -25.77 1.42
C GLN A 144 -13.21 -25.67 1.10
N LEU A 145 -12.58 -26.78 0.70
CA LEU A 145 -11.16 -26.80 0.32
C LEU A 145 -10.88 -25.88 -0.88
N THR A 146 -11.79 -25.84 -1.86
CA THR A 146 -11.67 -24.95 -3.03
C THR A 146 -11.73 -23.48 -2.61
N VAL A 147 -12.70 -23.11 -1.76
CA VAL A 147 -12.84 -21.74 -1.25
C VAL A 147 -11.60 -21.31 -0.47
N GLU A 148 -11.07 -22.20 0.38
CA GLU A 148 -9.87 -21.90 1.19
C GLU A 148 -8.61 -21.75 0.33
N LEU A 149 -8.46 -22.54 -0.73
CA LEU A 149 -7.38 -22.37 -1.71
C LEU A 149 -7.53 -21.07 -2.49
N PHE A 150 -8.76 -20.67 -2.83
CA PHE A 150 -9.02 -19.36 -3.45
C PHE A 150 -8.68 -18.21 -2.50
N ASP A 151 -9.07 -18.29 -1.22
CA ASP A 151 -8.73 -17.28 -0.22
C ASP A 151 -7.21 -17.13 -0.09
N TYR A 152 -6.48 -18.26 -0.09
CA TYR A 152 -5.04 -18.26 -0.05
C TYR A 152 -4.44 -17.61 -1.31
N LEU A 153 -4.87 -18.03 -2.51
CA LEU A 153 -4.39 -17.45 -3.77
C LEU A 153 -4.67 -15.94 -3.88
N ASP A 154 -5.82 -15.47 -3.37
CA ASP A 154 -6.14 -14.04 -3.36
C ASP A 154 -5.18 -13.22 -2.52
N TRP A 155 -4.75 -13.72 -1.35
CA TRP A 155 -3.76 -13.02 -0.52
C TRP A 155 -2.38 -12.97 -1.18
N GLU A 156 -1.96 -14.04 -1.85
CA GLU A 156 -0.72 -14.08 -2.63
C GLU A 156 -0.74 -13.05 -3.76
N LEU A 157 -1.82 -13.05 -4.55
CA LEU A 157 -2.00 -12.11 -5.67
C LEU A 157 -2.08 -10.66 -5.18
N LYS A 158 -2.81 -10.41 -4.09
CA LYS A 158 -2.93 -9.06 -3.49
C LYS A 158 -1.60 -8.52 -2.99
N LEU A 159 -0.75 -9.37 -2.42
CA LEU A 159 0.61 -8.98 -2.03
C LEU A 159 1.43 -8.59 -3.26
N SER A 160 1.42 -9.42 -4.32
CA SER A 160 2.15 -9.15 -5.56
C SER A 160 1.72 -7.85 -6.23
N GLU A 161 0.41 -7.62 -6.33
CA GLU A 161 -0.17 -6.40 -6.91
C GLU A 161 0.25 -5.17 -6.12
N SER A 162 0.16 -5.25 -4.78
CA SER A 162 0.52 -4.14 -3.90
C SER A 162 2.00 -3.78 -3.99
N VAL A 163 2.89 -4.79 -4.08
CA VAL A 163 4.32 -4.56 -4.30
C VAL A 163 4.53 -3.88 -5.66
N PHE A 164 3.94 -4.38 -6.74
CA PHE A 164 4.14 -3.77 -8.06
C PHE A 164 3.55 -2.38 -8.20
N ARG A 165 2.44 -2.08 -7.54
CA ARG A 165 1.85 -0.74 -7.52
C ARG A 165 2.75 0.29 -6.86
N GLN A 166 3.56 -0.12 -5.89
CA GLN A 166 4.52 0.76 -5.21
C GLN A 166 5.86 0.88 -5.95
N LEU A 167 6.11 0.08 -6.98
CA LEU A 167 7.30 0.19 -7.83
C LEU A 167 7.00 1.14 -9.00
N ASN A 168 7.81 2.19 -9.16
CA ASN A 168 7.73 3.08 -10.32
C ASN A 168 7.86 2.28 -11.62
N THR A 169 7.04 2.61 -12.62
CA THR A 169 6.75 1.84 -13.85
C THR A 169 7.97 1.49 -14.73
N SER A 170 9.19 1.91 -14.39
CA SER A 170 10.39 1.60 -15.17
C SER A 170 10.97 0.23 -14.84
N MET A 171 11.11 -0.61 -15.86
CA MET A 171 11.70 -1.96 -15.79
C MET A 171 13.21 -1.94 -15.44
N ALA A 172 13.89 -0.80 -15.65
CA ALA A 172 15.31 -0.60 -15.38
C ALA A 172 15.65 -0.51 -13.87
N VAL A 173 14.64 -0.42 -13.00
CA VAL A 173 14.81 -0.21 -11.55
C VAL A 173 15.04 -1.53 -10.78
N SER A 174 14.87 -2.70 -11.44
CA SER A 174 14.99 -4.03 -10.81
C SER A 174 16.41 -4.37 -10.29
N GLN A 175 17.42 -3.58 -10.63
CA GLN A 175 18.79 -3.72 -10.13
C GLN A 175 19.07 -2.87 -8.87
N ILE A 176 18.16 -1.99 -8.47
CA ILE A 176 18.34 -1.15 -7.27
C ILE A 176 18.08 -2.01 -6.03
N SER A 177 19.03 -2.02 -5.08
CA SER A 177 18.96 -2.78 -3.83
C SER A 177 17.62 -2.57 -3.07
N ALA A 178 17.14 -1.34 -2.98
CA ALA A 178 15.87 -1.01 -2.34
C ALA A 178 14.64 -1.63 -3.04
N VAL A 179 14.68 -1.77 -4.38
CA VAL A 179 13.63 -2.45 -5.15
C VAL A 179 13.73 -3.95 -4.98
N GLN A 180 14.94 -4.51 -4.98
CA GLN A 180 15.16 -5.92 -4.72
C GLN A 180 14.69 -6.33 -3.32
N CYS A 181 14.82 -5.45 -2.33
CA CYS A 181 14.24 -5.66 -0.99
C CYS A 181 12.72 -5.89 -1.03
N ARG A 182 12.00 -5.18 -1.92
CA ARG A 182 10.55 -5.34 -2.13
C ARG A 182 10.22 -6.55 -3.02
N LEU A 183 11.05 -6.86 -4.00
CA LEU A 183 10.81 -7.95 -4.96
C LEU A 183 11.15 -9.33 -4.39
N ALA A 184 12.14 -9.45 -3.50
CA ALA A 184 12.64 -10.72 -2.99
C ALA A 184 11.52 -11.64 -2.44
N PRO A 185 10.55 -11.14 -1.65
CA PRO A 185 9.47 -11.99 -1.13
C PRO A 185 8.55 -12.56 -2.20
N LEU A 186 8.47 -11.91 -3.38
CA LEU A 186 7.62 -12.40 -4.48
C LEU A 186 8.14 -13.70 -5.07
N ILE A 187 9.38 -14.12 -4.81
CA ILE A 187 9.87 -15.45 -5.20
C ILE A 187 9.02 -16.53 -4.52
N GLN A 188 8.76 -16.40 -3.22
CA GLN A 188 7.91 -17.36 -2.48
C GLN A 188 6.47 -17.29 -2.98
N VAL A 189 5.95 -16.07 -3.20
CA VAL A 189 4.60 -15.86 -3.78
C VAL A 189 4.45 -16.57 -5.13
N ILE A 190 5.46 -16.49 -6.00
CA ILE A 190 5.44 -17.17 -7.32
C ILE A 190 5.41 -18.70 -7.15
N GLN A 191 6.22 -19.25 -6.24
CA GLN A 191 6.24 -20.68 -5.97
C GLN A 191 4.91 -21.17 -5.40
N ASP A 192 4.31 -20.43 -4.46
CA ASP A 192 3.02 -20.76 -3.84
C ASP A 192 1.89 -20.67 -4.89
N CYS A 193 1.80 -19.56 -5.62
CA CYS A 193 0.81 -19.35 -6.69
C CYS A 193 0.81 -20.46 -7.75
N SER A 194 1.99 -20.98 -8.11
CA SER A 194 2.13 -22.07 -9.10
C SER A 194 1.38 -23.33 -8.68
N HIS A 195 1.50 -23.70 -7.41
CA HIS A 195 0.83 -24.85 -6.81
C HIS A 195 -0.66 -24.58 -6.58
N LEU A 196 -0.98 -23.42 -5.99
CA LEU A 196 -2.37 -23.03 -5.70
C LEU A 196 -3.22 -22.97 -6.98
N TYR A 197 -2.68 -22.46 -8.08
CA TYR A 197 -3.35 -22.46 -9.38
C TYR A 197 -3.62 -23.88 -9.89
N HIS A 198 -2.62 -24.76 -9.82
CA HIS A 198 -2.78 -26.13 -10.28
C HIS A 198 -3.86 -26.87 -9.46
N TYR A 199 -3.85 -26.74 -8.13
CA TYR A 199 -4.86 -27.33 -7.25
C TYR A 199 -6.26 -26.74 -7.49
N SER A 200 -6.33 -25.43 -7.68
CA SER A 200 -7.57 -24.72 -8.03
C SER A 200 -8.19 -25.29 -9.31
N VAL A 201 -7.42 -25.51 -10.36
CA VAL A 201 -7.93 -26.09 -11.62
C VAL A 201 -8.49 -27.50 -11.37
N LYS A 202 -7.72 -28.37 -10.70
CA LYS A 202 -8.16 -29.75 -10.43
C LYS A 202 -9.44 -29.81 -9.60
N LEU A 203 -9.52 -29.02 -8.54
CA LEU A 203 -10.71 -28.98 -7.68
C LEU A 203 -11.92 -28.34 -8.38
N MET A 204 -11.72 -27.35 -9.24
CA MET A 204 -12.80 -26.79 -10.05
C MET A 204 -13.40 -27.82 -11.00
N PHE A 205 -12.57 -28.63 -11.69
CA PHE A 205 -13.09 -29.75 -12.49
C PHE A 205 -13.81 -30.79 -11.63
N LYS A 206 -13.29 -31.07 -10.42
CA LYS A 206 -13.93 -31.98 -9.48
C LYS A 206 -15.28 -31.47 -8.99
N LEU A 207 -15.41 -30.18 -8.65
CA LEU A 207 -16.70 -29.58 -8.31
C LEU A 207 -17.71 -29.69 -9.46
N HIS A 208 -17.25 -29.41 -10.69
CA HIS A 208 -18.08 -29.52 -11.89
C HIS A 208 -18.52 -30.95 -12.21
N SER A 209 -17.87 -31.98 -11.68
CA SER A 209 -18.32 -33.36 -11.85
C SER A 209 -19.40 -33.78 -10.85
N CYS A 210 -19.59 -33.03 -9.75
CA CYS A 210 -20.55 -33.37 -8.70
C CYS A 210 -21.59 -32.28 -8.38
N LEU A 211 -21.50 -31.09 -8.99
CA LEU A 211 -22.48 -30.01 -8.84
C LEU A 211 -22.93 -29.43 -10.20
N PRO A 212 -24.18 -28.93 -10.30
CA PRO A 212 -24.66 -28.23 -11.48
C PRO A 212 -23.85 -26.97 -11.80
N ALA A 213 -23.74 -26.64 -13.09
CA ALA A 213 -22.99 -25.48 -13.55
C ALA A 213 -23.50 -24.17 -12.94
N ASP A 214 -24.81 -24.00 -12.79
CA ASP A 214 -25.42 -22.76 -12.28
C ASP A 214 -24.99 -22.48 -10.82
N THR A 215 -24.83 -23.52 -10.00
CA THR A 215 -24.38 -23.41 -8.61
C THR A 215 -22.93 -22.92 -8.50
N LEU A 216 -22.10 -23.22 -9.50
CA LEU A 216 -20.67 -22.91 -9.51
C LEU A 216 -20.33 -21.60 -10.25
N GLN A 217 -21.31 -20.79 -10.63
CA GLN A 217 -21.07 -19.54 -11.35
C GLN A 217 -20.10 -18.61 -10.61
N GLY A 218 -20.33 -18.37 -9.31
CA GLY A 218 -19.43 -17.53 -8.51
C GLY A 218 -18.01 -18.08 -8.37
N HIS A 219 -17.83 -19.40 -8.37
CA HIS A 219 -16.51 -20.03 -8.33
C HIS A 219 -15.76 -19.82 -9.65
N ARG A 220 -16.47 -19.96 -10.78
CA ARG A 220 -15.90 -19.64 -12.08
C ARG A 220 -15.51 -18.17 -12.15
N ASP A 221 -16.39 -17.25 -11.78
CA ASP A 221 -16.11 -15.81 -11.86
C ASP A 221 -14.86 -15.43 -11.04
N ARG A 222 -14.77 -15.92 -9.80
CA ARG A 222 -13.60 -15.73 -8.93
C ARG A 222 -12.34 -16.35 -9.53
N PHE A 223 -12.41 -17.58 -10.05
CA PHE A 223 -11.28 -18.21 -10.72
C PHE A 223 -10.80 -17.43 -11.95
N HIS A 224 -11.71 -16.89 -12.76
CA HIS A 224 -11.35 -16.11 -13.95
C HIS A 224 -10.62 -14.81 -13.57
N GLU A 225 -11.04 -14.16 -12.49
CA GLU A 225 -10.35 -12.99 -11.95
C GLU A 225 -8.96 -13.35 -11.41
N GLN A 226 -8.86 -14.41 -10.61
CA GLN A 226 -7.58 -14.93 -10.11
C GLN A 226 -6.63 -15.31 -11.25
N PHE A 227 -7.13 -16.01 -12.28
CA PHE A 227 -6.35 -16.39 -13.44
C PHE A 227 -5.82 -15.17 -14.19
N ARG A 228 -6.65 -14.13 -14.40
CA ARG A 228 -6.23 -12.89 -15.06
C ARG A 228 -5.13 -12.19 -14.27
N SER A 229 -5.32 -12.06 -12.95
CA SER A 229 -4.34 -11.45 -12.05
C SER A 229 -3.03 -12.23 -12.01
N LEU A 230 -3.11 -13.56 -11.92
CA LEU A 230 -1.94 -14.45 -11.92
C LEU A 230 -1.18 -14.41 -13.24
N LYS A 231 -1.88 -14.46 -14.38
CA LYS A 231 -1.28 -14.35 -15.72
C LYS A 231 -0.53 -13.02 -15.87
N ASN A 232 -1.14 -11.92 -15.44
CA ASN A 232 -0.52 -10.60 -15.46
C ASN A 232 0.71 -10.54 -14.54
N PHE A 233 0.62 -11.11 -13.34
CA PHE A 233 1.73 -11.22 -12.41
C PHE A 233 2.89 -12.00 -13.02
N PHE A 234 2.67 -13.24 -13.46
CA PHE A 234 3.73 -14.10 -13.99
C PHE A 234 4.37 -13.48 -15.23
N LYS A 235 3.59 -12.89 -16.13
CA LYS A 235 4.11 -12.15 -17.28
C LYS A 235 5.03 -11.01 -16.84
N LYS A 236 4.54 -10.12 -15.99
CA LYS A 236 5.29 -8.95 -15.50
C LYS A 236 6.57 -9.36 -14.76
N ALA A 237 6.48 -10.37 -13.88
CA ALA A 237 7.63 -10.89 -13.15
C ALA A 237 8.65 -11.56 -14.09
N SER A 238 8.19 -12.35 -15.07
CA SER A 238 9.06 -13.03 -16.04
C SER A 238 9.86 -12.07 -16.93
N ASP A 239 9.36 -10.84 -17.12
CA ASP A 239 10.05 -9.82 -17.91
C ASP A 239 11.12 -9.06 -17.10
N MET A 240 11.08 -9.12 -15.76
CA MET A 240 12.05 -8.43 -14.90
C MET A 240 13.38 -9.19 -14.79
N LEU A 241 14.48 -8.46 -14.98
CA LEU A 241 15.84 -9.02 -14.91
C LEU A 241 16.17 -9.64 -13.54
N TYR A 242 15.61 -9.09 -12.45
CA TYR A 242 15.79 -9.63 -11.10
C TYR A 242 15.33 -11.10 -11.00
N PHE A 243 14.10 -11.41 -11.42
CA PHE A 243 13.59 -12.78 -11.37
C PHE A 243 14.28 -13.68 -12.39
N LYS A 244 14.53 -13.21 -13.63
CA LYS A 244 15.21 -14.00 -14.67
C LYS A 244 16.55 -14.61 -14.24
N ARG A 245 17.26 -13.95 -13.32
CA ARG A 245 18.55 -14.42 -12.79
C ARG A 245 18.41 -15.43 -11.65
N LEU A 246 17.28 -15.44 -10.95
CA LEU A 246 17.08 -16.20 -9.71
C LEU A 246 16.15 -17.38 -9.89
N ILE A 247 15.14 -17.27 -10.75
CA ILE A 247 14.11 -18.30 -10.97
C ILE A 247 13.65 -18.32 -12.43
N GLN A 248 13.19 -19.48 -12.88
CA GLN A 248 12.45 -19.64 -14.13
C GLN A 248 10.95 -19.66 -13.82
N ILE A 249 10.24 -18.63 -14.29
CA ILE A 249 8.80 -18.48 -14.11
C ILE A 249 8.07 -19.15 -15.28
N PRO A 250 7.14 -20.09 -15.04
CA PRO A 250 6.42 -20.77 -16.10
C PRO A 250 5.45 -19.81 -16.82
N ARG A 251 5.24 -20.03 -18.12
CA ARG A 251 4.20 -19.33 -18.89
C ARG A 251 2.86 -20.01 -18.67
N LEU A 252 1.85 -19.23 -18.30
CA LEU A 252 0.47 -19.71 -18.20
C LEU A 252 -0.20 -19.75 -19.58
N PRO A 253 -1.22 -20.61 -19.78
CA PRO A 253 -1.99 -20.67 -21.02
C PRO A 253 -2.61 -19.32 -21.42
N GLU A 254 -2.90 -19.15 -22.71
CA GLU A 254 -3.50 -17.90 -23.19
C GLU A 254 -4.94 -17.68 -22.69
N SER A 255 -5.72 -18.76 -22.59
CA SER A 255 -7.09 -18.74 -22.07
C SER A 255 -7.22 -19.65 -20.84
N PRO A 256 -8.13 -19.34 -19.89
CA PRO A 256 -8.37 -20.20 -18.75
C PRO A 256 -9.01 -21.54 -19.18
N PRO A 257 -8.82 -22.63 -18.40
CA PRO A 257 -9.47 -23.90 -18.69
C PRO A 257 -10.99 -23.79 -18.75
N ASN A 258 -11.61 -24.48 -19.72
CA ASN A 258 -13.06 -24.55 -19.81
C ASN A 258 -13.60 -25.68 -18.92
N PHE A 259 -14.06 -25.32 -17.71
CA PHE A 259 -14.57 -26.29 -16.73
C PHE A 259 -15.86 -27.01 -17.15
N LEU A 260 -16.58 -26.52 -18.17
CA LEU A 260 -17.76 -27.19 -18.71
C LEU A 260 -17.41 -28.33 -19.68
N ARG A 261 -16.13 -28.42 -20.09
CA ARG A 261 -15.63 -29.45 -20.98
C ARG A 261 -14.63 -30.31 -20.22
N ALA A 262 -15.05 -31.49 -19.75
CA ALA A 262 -14.21 -32.39 -18.98
C ALA A 262 -12.87 -32.73 -19.67
N SER A 263 -12.83 -32.82 -21.00
CA SER A 263 -11.60 -33.08 -21.75
C SER A 263 -10.57 -31.94 -21.67
N ALA A 264 -10.97 -30.72 -21.29
CA ALA A 264 -10.05 -29.60 -21.10
C ALA A 264 -9.11 -29.80 -19.89
N LEU A 265 -9.45 -30.71 -18.97
CA LEU A 265 -8.53 -31.10 -17.89
C LEU A 265 -7.27 -31.78 -18.45
N ALA A 266 -7.38 -32.54 -19.54
CA ALA A 266 -6.22 -33.20 -20.17
C ALA A 266 -5.27 -32.20 -20.86
N GLU A 267 -5.72 -30.98 -21.14
CA GLU A 267 -4.92 -29.88 -21.70
C GLU A 267 -4.19 -29.09 -20.60
N HIS A 268 -4.53 -29.29 -19.32
CA HIS A 268 -3.94 -28.59 -18.19
C HIS A 268 -2.55 -29.13 -17.85
N VAL A 269 -1.55 -28.25 -17.82
CA VAL A 269 -0.17 -28.58 -17.43
C VAL A 269 0.16 -27.85 -16.13
N LYS A 270 0.63 -28.59 -15.12
CA LYS A 270 1.09 -28.01 -13.85
C LYS A 270 2.22 -27.01 -14.13
N PRO A 271 2.07 -25.72 -13.79
CA PRO A 271 3.17 -24.79 -13.92
C PRO A 271 4.24 -25.14 -12.89
N VAL A 272 5.49 -25.29 -13.33
CA VAL A 272 6.64 -25.61 -12.47
C VAL A 272 7.58 -24.42 -12.46
N VAL A 273 7.86 -23.89 -11.27
CA VAL A 273 8.85 -22.83 -11.05
C VAL A 273 10.18 -23.50 -10.75
N VAL A 274 11.19 -23.27 -11.59
CA VAL A 274 12.53 -23.87 -11.41
C VAL A 274 13.45 -22.84 -10.76
N ILE A 275 14.11 -23.21 -9.68
CA ILE A 275 15.20 -22.43 -9.07
C ILE A 275 16.52 -23.10 -9.52
N PRO A 276 17.43 -22.39 -10.21
CA PRO A 276 18.75 -22.94 -10.52
C PRO A 276 19.49 -23.34 -9.23
N GLU A 277 20.06 -24.55 -9.16
CA GLU A 277 20.93 -24.95 -8.05
C GLU A 277 22.14 -24.01 -7.98
N GLU A 278 22.36 -23.37 -6.83
CA GLU A 278 23.59 -22.64 -6.56
C GLU A 278 24.76 -23.64 -6.62
N ALA A 279 25.76 -23.35 -7.46
CA ALA A 279 27.02 -24.10 -7.46
C ALA A 279 27.57 -24.12 -6.03
N PRO A 280 28.10 -25.25 -5.54
CA PRO A 280 28.65 -25.31 -4.20
C PRO A 280 29.82 -24.33 -4.11
N GLU A 281 29.60 -23.18 -3.47
CA GLU A 281 30.70 -22.36 -2.98
C GLU A 281 31.40 -23.18 -1.89
N ASP A 282 32.70 -23.41 -2.05
CA ASP A 282 33.55 -24.10 -1.09
C ASP A 282 33.46 -23.42 0.29
N GLU A 283 32.57 -23.92 1.16
CA GLU A 283 32.54 -23.52 2.56
C GLU A 283 33.76 -24.14 3.26
N GLU A 284 34.75 -23.31 3.62
CA GLU A 284 35.80 -23.71 4.56
C GLU A 284 35.15 -24.21 5.86
N PRO A 285 35.52 -25.40 6.38
CA PRO A 285 34.95 -25.92 7.60
C PRO A 285 35.51 -25.17 8.82
N GLU A 286 34.81 -24.14 9.28
CA GLU A 286 35.10 -23.52 10.58
C GLU A 286 34.60 -24.41 11.72
N SER A 287 35.55 -25.21 12.25
CA SER A 287 35.71 -25.63 13.65
C SER A 287 34.45 -25.56 14.53
N LEU A 288 33.69 -26.66 14.53
CA LEU A 288 32.81 -26.99 15.65
C LEU A 288 33.69 -27.42 16.81
N ILE A 289 33.69 -26.64 17.88
CA ILE A 289 34.23 -27.09 19.17
C ILE A 289 33.36 -28.26 19.64
N GLU A 290 33.84 -29.47 19.40
CA GLU A 290 33.32 -30.70 19.98
C GLU A 290 33.58 -30.68 21.49
N ILE A 291 32.50 -30.64 22.28
CA ILE A 291 32.56 -31.09 23.67
C ILE A 291 32.49 -32.62 23.61
N SER A 292 33.62 -33.25 23.89
CA SER A 292 33.78 -34.70 24.03
C SER A 292 32.69 -35.29 24.92
N THR A 293 31.79 -36.07 24.34
CA THR A 293 31.13 -37.17 25.05
C THR A 293 31.56 -38.46 24.35
N ALA A 294 32.27 -39.28 25.11
CA ALA A 294 32.85 -40.52 24.64
C ALA A 294 31.76 -41.45 24.08
N SER A 295 32.08 -42.00 22.91
CA SER A 295 31.47 -43.13 22.24
C SER A 295 30.99 -44.22 23.20
N THR A 296 29.68 -44.48 23.20
CA THR A 296 29.13 -45.78 23.60
C THR A 296 28.74 -46.49 22.31
N THR A 297 29.63 -47.36 21.83
CA THR A 297 29.34 -48.34 20.80
C THR A 297 28.31 -49.34 21.33
N GLU A 298 27.12 -49.34 20.73
CA GLU A 298 26.18 -50.46 20.77
C GLU A 298 26.79 -51.65 20.02
N PRO A 299 26.81 -52.87 20.59
CA PRO A 299 26.81 -54.09 19.82
C PRO A 299 25.37 -54.58 19.69
N GLN A 300 24.95 -54.73 18.43
CA GLN A 300 23.75 -55.44 18.04
C GLN A 300 23.77 -56.86 18.61
N ILE A 301 22.75 -57.21 19.39
CA ILE A 301 22.50 -58.57 19.87
C ILE A 301 22.07 -59.41 18.65
N THR A 302 23.00 -60.18 18.12
CA THR A 302 22.71 -61.27 17.19
C THR A 302 22.27 -62.49 17.99
N SER A 303 21.09 -62.99 17.65
CA SER A 303 20.40 -64.14 18.25
C SER A 303 21.03 -65.50 17.82
N ASP A 304 22.36 -65.60 17.67
CA ASP A 304 22.99 -66.72 16.95
C ASP A 304 24.13 -67.42 17.69
N LEU A 305 24.09 -67.51 19.03
CA LEU A 305 25.09 -68.28 19.80
C LEU A 305 24.50 -69.36 20.73
N PHE A 306 23.17 -69.45 20.88
CA PHE A 306 22.56 -70.47 21.75
C PHE A 306 22.24 -71.79 21.02
N ASP A 307 22.10 -71.79 19.69
CA ASP A 307 21.81 -72.99 18.90
C ASP A 307 23.06 -73.77 18.43
N GLN A 308 24.26 -73.28 18.70
CA GLN A 308 25.51 -73.88 18.21
C GLN A 308 26.12 -74.94 19.14
N THR A 309 25.47 -75.26 20.28
CA THR A 309 25.99 -76.26 21.26
C THR A 309 25.09 -77.49 21.43
N PHE A 310 23.82 -77.48 20.97
CA PHE A 310 22.87 -78.58 21.20
C PHE A 310 22.03 -79.01 19.98
N GLY A 311 22.56 -78.87 18.76
CA GLY A 311 21.94 -79.42 17.54
C GLY A 311 22.55 -80.75 17.10
N PRO A 312 21.76 -81.75 16.65
CA PRO A 312 22.27 -83.07 16.27
C PRO A 312 22.77 -83.08 14.81
N PRO A 313 23.95 -83.63 14.49
CA PRO A 313 24.30 -83.91 13.10
C PRO A 313 23.95 -85.35 12.75
N ASN A 314 22.98 -85.53 11.86
CA ASN A 314 22.79 -86.76 11.11
C ASN A 314 22.95 -86.45 9.61
N GLY A 315 23.76 -87.25 8.91
CA GLY A 315 24.03 -87.08 7.48
C GLY A 315 25.32 -87.78 6.98
N ILE A 316 25.42 -89.12 7.09
CA ILE A 316 25.36 -90.07 5.95
C ILE A 316 26.72 -90.17 5.20
N ARG A 317 27.48 -91.28 5.22
CA ARG A 317 27.26 -92.63 4.62
C ARG A 317 28.55 -93.46 4.89
N ASP A 318 28.67 -94.79 4.88
CA ASP A 318 27.84 -95.94 4.47
C ASP A 318 28.45 -97.21 5.12
N ASP A 319 27.77 -98.34 4.94
CA ASP A 319 28.22 -99.73 5.05
C ASP A 319 27.92 -100.56 6.32
N ARG A 320 26.75 -101.21 6.23
CA ARG A 320 26.59 -102.68 6.07
C ARG A 320 26.16 -103.54 7.28
N TYR A 321 25.05 -104.26 7.03
CA TYR A 321 24.47 -105.45 7.71
C TYR A 321 23.97 -105.20 9.15
N GLY A 322 22.70 -105.43 9.53
CA GLY A 322 21.66 -106.32 9.02
C GLY A 322 21.10 -107.13 10.20
N GLY A 323 19.80 -107.05 10.46
CA GLY A 323 19.08 -108.10 11.21
C GLY A 323 18.54 -107.75 12.61
N SER A 324 17.23 -107.51 12.65
CA SER A 324 16.23 -108.28 13.40
C SER A 324 16.33 -108.48 14.93
N ASN A 325 15.23 -108.06 15.57
CA ASN A 325 14.53 -108.71 16.69
C ASN A 325 15.09 -108.69 18.12
N GLY A 326 14.18 -108.43 19.07
CA GLY A 326 13.94 -109.39 20.15
C GLY A 326 13.99 -108.85 21.57
N ALA A 327 12.83 -108.87 22.22
CA ALA A 327 12.67 -108.77 23.67
C ALA A 327 13.31 -109.93 24.45
N GLY A 328 13.46 -109.75 25.76
CA GLY A 328 13.94 -110.75 26.75
C GLY A 328 15.37 -110.42 27.18
N TRP A 329 15.73 -110.31 28.46
CA TRP A 329 15.49 -111.29 29.51
C TRP A 329 15.49 -110.65 30.90
N ARG A 330 14.51 -111.05 31.74
CA ARG A 330 14.66 -111.09 33.20
C ARG A 330 15.52 -112.32 33.56
N ALA A 331 16.15 -112.20 34.73
CA ALA A 331 16.60 -113.26 35.66
C ALA A 331 18.07 -113.71 35.59
N ALA A 332 18.80 -113.43 36.67
CA ALA A 332 19.68 -114.33 37.45
C ALA A 332 20.47 -113.47 38.46
N ALA A 333 20.01 -113.34 39.71
CA ALA A 333 20.35 -114.22 40.83
C ALA A 333 21.82 -114.12 41.31
N ALA A 334 21.96 -113.46 42.46
CA ALA A 334 22.77 -113.83 43.62
C ALA A 334 24.31 -113.97 43.51
N ALA A 335 24.94 -113.14 44.35
CA ALA A 335 26.08 -113.44 45.21
C ALA A 335 27.39 -113.89 44.55
N ARG A 336 28.36 -112.96 44.53
CA ARG A 336 29.71 -113.24 45.02
C ARG A 336 30.48 -111.95 45.29
N HIS A 337 31.07 -111.88 46.49
CA HIS A 337 32.03 -110.89 46.92
C HIS A 337 33.03 -110.52 45.82
N ARG A 338 33.17 -109.22 45.54
CA ARG A 338 34.34 -108.64 44.89
C ARG A 338 35.04 -107.75 45.94
N PRO A 339 36.38 -107.80 46.08
CA PRO A 339 37.08 -107.00 47.08
C PRO A 339 36.90 -105.51 46.76
N ALA A 340 36.58 -104.72 47.78
CA ALA A 340 36.69 -103.28 47.73
C ALA A 340 38.11 -102.91 47.27
N PHE A 341 38.22 -102.03 46.28
CA PHE A 341 39.49 -101.36 45.99
C PHE A 341 39.49 -100.08 46.83
N PRO A 342 40.10 -100.07 48.04
CA PRO A 342 39.99 -98.94 48.97
C PRO A 342 40.45 -97.61 48.35
N HIS A 343 41.30 -97.63 47.32
CA HIS A 343 41.72 -96.45 46.59
C HIS A 343 40.61 -95.82 45.72
N ARG A 344 39.73 -96.61 45.08
CA ARG A 344 38.64 -96.04 44.26
C ARG A 344 37.50 -95.51 45.14
N ASP A 345 37.17 -96.22 46.21
CA ASP A 345 36.12 -95.78 47.14
C ASP A 345 36.55 -94.53 47.93
N ALA A 346 37.81 -94.45 48.36
CA ALA A 346 38.36 -93.24 48.98
C ALA A 346 38.41 -92.04 48.00
N GLN A 347 38.70 -92.28 46.73
CA GLN A 347 38.68 -91.23 45.69
C GLN A 347 37.25 -90.76 45.40
N ILE A 348 36.27 -91.66 45.38
CA ILE A 348 34.85 -91.30 45.24
C ILE A 348 34.39 -90.47 46.44
N GLU A 349 34.78 -90.83 47.66
CA GLU A 349 34.46 -90.02 48.84
C GLU A 349 35.15 -88.64 48.83
N SER A 350 36.40 -88.56 48.36
CA SER A 350 37.10 -87.27 48.19
C SER A 350 36.39 -86.36 47.21
N LEU A 351 36.03 -86.87 46.03
CA LEU A 351 35.30 -86.11 45.00
C LEU A 351 33.88 -85.73 45.46
N LYS A 352 33.21 -86.57 46.26
CA LYS A 352 31.91 -86.21 46.87
C LYS A 352 32.04 -85.02 47.82
N ARG A 353 33.05 -85.04 48.70
CA ARG A 353 33.32 -83.91 49.61
C ARG A 353 33.64 -82.62 48.83
N GLU A 354 34.41 -82.71 47.76
CA GLU A 354 34.74 -81.57 46.90
C GLU A 354 33.50 -81.01 46.19
N VAL A 355 32.63 -81.88 45.66
CA VAL A 355 31.34 -81.47 45.08
C VAL A 355 30.45 -80.80 46.10
N ASP A 356 30.41 -81.28 47.35
CA ASP A 356 29.62 -80.68 48.42
C ASP A 356 30.16 -79.30 48.82
N VAL A 357 31.49 -79.12 48.87
CA VAL A 357 32.13 -77.82 49.11
C VAL A 357 31.84 -76.85 47.97
N LEU A 358 32.02 -77.26 46.71
CA LEU A 358 31.73 -76.42 45.54
C LEU A 358 30.25 -76.03 45.46
N ARG A 359 29.33 -76.92 45.85
CA ARG A 359 27.89 -76.59 45.96
C ARG A 359 27.62 -75.54 47.04
N ALA A 360 28.27 -75.65 48.19
CA ALA A 360 28.15 -74.66 49.26
C ALA A 360 28.73 -73.29 48.84
N GLU A 361 29.85 -73.27 48.14
CA GLU A 361 30.44 -72.06 47.57
C GLU A 361 29.54 -71.41 46.51
N MET A 362 28.96 -72.22 45.62
CA MET A 362 27.99 -71.76 44.62
C MET A 362 26.75 -71.11 45.27
N GLU A 363 26.20 -71.72 46.32
CA GLU A 363 25.06 -71.12 47.04
C GLU A 363 25.44 -69.84 47.79
N LYS A 364 26.67 -69.75 48.32
CA LYS A 364 27.18 -68.51 48.93
C LYS A 364 27.28 -67.39 47.88
N ILE A 365 27.89 -67.65 46.72
CA ILE A 365 28.01 -66.67 45.62
C ILE A 365 26.63 -66.22 45.15
N LYS A 366 25.68 -67.15 45.03
CA LYS A 366 24.30 -66.86 44.64
C LYS A 366 23.59 -65.95 45.65
N LEU A 367 23.77 -66.19 46.95
CA LEU A 367 23.22 -65.33 48.00
C LEU A 367 23.84 -63.93 47.99
N GLU A 368 25.15 -63.82 47.75
CA GLU A 368 25.84 -62.54 47.63
C GLU A 368 25.35 -61.75 46.40
N ALA A 369 25.22 -62.42 45.25
CA ALA A 369 24.64 -61.83 44.04
C ALA A 369 23.18 -61.37 44.28
N GLN A 370 22.37 -62.17 44.97
CA GLN A 370 20.98 -61.82 45.29
C GLN A 370 20.89 -60.59 46.21
N ARG A 371 21.80 -60.45 47.17
CA ARG A 371 21.89 -59.24 48.02
C ARG A 371 22.26 -58.02 47.20
N TYR A 372 23.22 -58.14 46.27
CA TYR A 372 23.63 -57.04 45.39
C TYR A 372 22.48 -56.60 44.47
N ILE A 373 21.77 -57.55 43.86
CA ILE A 373 20.57 -57.27 43.04
C ILE A 373 19.51 -56.53 43.86
N THR A 374 19.28 -56.93 45.11
CA THR A 374 18.29 -56.28 45.98
C THR A 374 18.70 -54.83 46.31
N GLN A 375 19.99 -54.60 46.57
CA GLN A 375 20.52 -53.26 46.82
C GLN A 375 20.41 -52.35 45.59
N LEU A 376 20.76 -52.85 44.40
CA LEU A 376 20.61 -52.10 43.15
C LEU A 376 19.15 -51.77 42.85
N LYS A 377 18.22 -52.72 43.06
CA LYS A 377 16.78 -52.46 42.90
C LYS A 377 16.27 -51.37 43.84
N ALA A 378 16.74 -51.35 45.09
CA ALA A 378 16.39 -50.29 46.04
C ALA A 378 16.92 -48.92 45.58
N GLN A 379 18.14 -48.86 45.04
CA GLN A 379 18.71 -47.62 44.48
C GLN A 379 17.93 -47.13 43.26
N VAL A 380 17.58 -48.03 42.33
CA VAL A 380 16.76 -47.69 41.15
C VAL A 380 15.42 -47.11 41.60
N ASN A 381 14.72 -47.75 42.53
CA ASN A 381 13.44 -47.24 43.03
C ASN A 381 13.58 -45.86 43.73
N SER A 382 14.67 -45.62 44.44
CA SER A 382 14.95 -44.31 45.06
C SER A 382 15.14 -43.22 44.00
N LEU A 383 15.97 -43.50 42.99
CA LEU A 383 16.23 -42.56 41.89
C LEU A 383 14.98 -42.32 41.03
N GLU A 384 14.17 -43.34 40.78
CA GLU A 384 12.88 -43.20 40.10
C GLU A 384 11.93 -42.29 40.88
N GLY A 385 11.89 -42.43 42.21
CA GLY A 385 11.12 -41.53 43.09
C GLY A 385 11.60 -40.08 43.04
N GLU A 386 12.92 -39.84 43.06
CA GLU A 386 13.51 -38.51 42.94
C GLU A 386 13.20 -37.87 41.58
N VAL A 387 13.26 -38.63 40.49
CA VAL A 387 12.91 -38.14 39.14
C VAL A 387 11.43 -37.75 39.07
N GLU A 388 10.54 -38.53 39.68
CA GLU A 388 9.11 -38.22 39.68
C GLU A 388 8.79 -36.97 40.52
N GLU A 389 9.49 -36.77 41.64
CA GLU A 389 9.35 -35.54 42.43
C GLU A 389 9.87 -34.31 41.67
N GLN A 390 11.01 -34.43 40.99
CA GLN A 390 11.54 -33.36 40.13
C GLN A 390 10.59 -33.03 38.97
N ARG A 391 9.91 -34.02 38.40
CA ARG A 391 8.87 -33.80 37.37
C ARG A 391 7.69 -33.01 37.92
N LYS A 392 7.18 -33.36 39.10
CA LYS A 392 6.10 -32.62 39.77
C LYS A 392 6.50 -31.18 40.07
N GLN A 393 7.72 -30.98 40.59
CA GLN A 393 8.23 -29.64 40.91
C GLN A 393 8.38 -28.78 39.65
N LYS A 394 8.89 -29.36 38.55
CA LYS A 394 8.97 -28.68 37.25
C LYS A 394 7.58 -28.34 36.70
N GLN A 395 6.62 -29.25 36.79
CA GLN A 395 5.25 -29.01 36.33
C GLN A 395 4.59 -27.86 37.10
N LYS A 396 4.76 -27.83 38.43
CA LYS A 396 4.27 -26.73 39.26
C LYS A 396 4.90 -25.38 38.85
N ALA A 397 6.23 -25.35 38.67
CA ALA A 397 6.92 -24.14 38.25
C ALA A 397 6.47 -23.65 36.86
N LEU A 398 6.11 -24.55 35.94
CA LEU A 398 5.57 -24.19 34.63
C LEU A 398 4.19 -23.52 34.75
N VAL A 399 3.30 -24.08 35.56
CA VAL A 399 1.97 -23.49 35.81
C VAL A 399 2.10 -22.13 36.49
N ASP A 400 2.98 -22.00 37.47
CA ASP A 400 3.24 -20.70 38.14
C ASP A 400 3.83 -19.68 37.14
N ASN A 401 4.70 -20.11 36.22
CA ASN A 401 5.25 -19.22 35.18
C ASN A 401 4.18 -18.77 34.17
N GLU A 402 3.24 -19.65 33.81
CA GLU A 402 2.10 -19.33 32.95
C GLU A 402 1.18 -18.30 33.62
N GLN A 403 0.82 -18.51 34.89
CA GLN A 403 0.03 -17.54 35.66
C GLN A 403 0.70 -16.17 35.76
N LEU A 404 2.02 -16.13 35.98
CA LEU A 404 2.77 -14.87 36.01
C LEU A 404 2.79 -14.18 34.64
N ARG A 405 2.85 -14.93 33.53
CA ARG A 405 2.76 -14.35 32.18
C ARG A 405 1.39 -13.75 31.92
N ASP A 406 0.32 -14.45 32.30
CA ASP A 406 -1.06 -13.97 32.14
C ASP A 406 -1.31 -12.68 32.95
N GLU A 407 -0.83 -12.61 34.19
CA GLU A 407 -0.97 -11.40 35.02
C GLU A 407 -0.14 -10.23 34.46
N LEU A 408 1.05 -10.51 33.92
CA LEU A 408 1.89 -9.49 33.31
C LEU A 408 1.27 -8.95 32.02
N GLU A 409 0.65 -9.81 31.21
CA GLU A 409 -0.14 -9.39 30.05
C GLU A 409 -1.36 -8.56 30.46
N ARG A 410 -2.08 -8.96 31.51
CA ARG A 410 -3.22 -8.21 32.06
C ARG A 410 -2.81 -6.81 32.50
N LEU A 411 -1.69 -6.69 33.23
CA LEU A 411 -1.15 -5.40 33.66
C LEU A 411 -0.69 -4.53 32.49
N GLN A 412 -0.10 -5.13 31.45
CA GLN A 412 0.28 -4.40 30.24
C GLN A 412 -0.94 -3.87 29.48
N ARG A 413 -2.02 -4.65 29.36
CA ARG A 413 -3.28 -4.19 28.75
C ARG A 413 -3.88 -3.02 29.51
N VAL A 414 -3.97 -3.11 30.84
CA VAL A 414 -4.45 -2.01 31.69
C VAL A 414 -3.60 -0.76 31.52
N LYS A 415 -2.27 -0.90 31.47
CA LYS A 415 -1.36 0.23 31.22
C LYS A 415 -1.58 0.86 29.85
N GLN A 416 -1.71 0.04 28.80
CA GLN A 416 -1.97 0.54 27.44
C GLN A 416 -3.32 1.26 27.35
N ASP A 417 -4.36 0.74 28.00
CA ASP A 417 -5.68 1.39 28.05
C ASP A 417 -5.65 2.70 28.83
N SER A 418 -4.87 2.76 29.92
CA SER A 418 -4.61 3.99 30.68
C SER A 418 -3.87 5.02 29.81
N ASP A 419 -2.78 4.64 29.14
CA ASP A 419 -2.01 5.51 28.25
C ASP A 419 -2.87 6.01 27.08
N ARG A 420 -3.70 5.14 26.51
CA ARG A 420 -4.66 5.48 25.45
C ARG A 420 -5.69 6.49 25.94
N SER A 421 -6.28 6.25 27.11
CA SER A 421 -7.25 7.18 27.73
C SER A 421 -6.61 8.53 28.03
N GLN A 422 -5.38 8.55 28.54
CA GLN A 422 -4.63 9.78 28.81
C GLN A 422 -4.35 10.58 27.53
N ARG A 423 -4.00 9.91 26.41
CA ARG A 423 -3.82 10.58 25.11
C ARG A 423 -5.13 11.18 24.59
N LEU A 424 -6.25 10.47 24.73
CA LEU A 424 -7.56 10.97 24.34
C LEU A 424 -7.96 12.20 25.17
N CYS A 425 -7.71 12.18 26.48
CA CYS A 425 -7.94 13.33 27.35
C CYS A 425 -7.06 14.53 26.93
N ALA A 426 -5.77 14.32 26.66
CA ALA A 426 -4.87 15.39 26.22
C ALA A 426 -5.28 15.98 24.85
N GLU A 427 -5.77 15.16 23.92
CA GLU A 427 -6.28 15.65 22.64
C GLU A 427 -7.59 16.44 22.82
N ALA A 428 -8.50 15.96 23.67
CA ALA A 428 -9.72 16.67 24.01
C ALA A 428 -9.44 18.02 24.67
N GLU A 429 -8.46 18.08 25.58
CA GLU A 429 -8.01 19.31 26.24
C GLU A 429 -7.39 20.29 25.23
N LYS A 430 -6.56 19.81 24.29
CA LYS A 430 -6.02 20.64 23.22
C LYS A 430 -7.13 21.23 22.33
N LYS A 431 -8.16 20.44 22.01
CA LYS A 431 -9.34 20.92 21.25
C LYS A 431 -10.13 21.94 22.06
N ALA A 432 -10.37 21.70 23.34
CA ALA A 432 -11.06 22.63 24.24
C ALA A 432 -10.32 23.97 24.32
N ASN A 433 -9.00 23.95 24.54
CA ASN A 433 -8.17 25.16 24.57
C ASN A 433 -8.20 25.92 23.24
N ALA A 434 -8.17 25.21 22.11
CA ALA A 434 -8.29 25.84 20.80
C ALA A 434 -9.67 26.50 20.57
N THR A 435 -10.75 25.86 21.04
CA THR A 435 -12.09 26.46 20.99
C THR A 435 -12.22 27.66 21.92
N GLU A 436 -11.62 27.61 23.11
CA GLU A 436 -11.59 28.71 24.05
C GLU A 436 -10.88 29.92 23.44
N VAL A 437 -9.67 29.75 22.88
CA VAL A 437 -8.94 30.83 22.20
C VAL A 437 -9.74 31.44 21.05
N ARG A 438 -10.47 30.63 20.26
CA ARG A 438 -11.34 31.15 19.19
C ARG A 438 -12.48 31.98 19.76
N TYR A 439 -13.11 31.51 20.84
CA TYR A 439 -14.18 32.24 21.51
C TYR A 439 -13.68 33.56 22.09
N THR A 440 -12.49 33.58 22.69
CA THR A 440 -11.87 34.82 23.22
C THR A 440 -11.63 35.83 22.11
N LYS A 441 -11.05 35.41 20.98
CA LYS A 441 -10.86 36.29 19.81
C LYS A 441 -12.18 36.82 19.25
N LEU A 442 -13.20 35.98 19.18
CA LEU A 442 -14.52 36.40 18.70
C LEU A 442 -15.15 37.43 19.66
N LYS A 443 -15.00 37.22 20.96
CA LYS A 443 -15.44 38.16 22.00
C LYS A 443 -14.71 39.50 21.89
N GLU A 444 -13.40 39.50 21.65
CA GLU A 444 -12.62 40.72 21.38
C GLU A 444 -13.14 41.47 20.17
N LYS A 445 -13.37 40.78 19.03
CA LYS A 445 -13.96 41.38 17.82
C LYS A 445 -15.36 41.92 18.02
N HIS A 446 -16.19 41.22 18.79
CA HIS A 446 -17.51 41.71 19.15
C HIS A 446 -17.41 43.00 19.99
N SER A 447 -16.48 43.05 20.95
CA SER A 447 -16.23 44.25 21.76
C SER A 447 -15.69 45.41 20.93
N GLU A 448 -14.78 45.16 19.99
CA GLU A 448 -14.30 46.17 19.03
C GLU A 448 -15.46 46.74 18.20
N LEU A 449 -16.33 45.87 17.68
CA LEU A 449 -17.47 46.29 16.86
C LEU A 449 -18.46 47.14 17.65
N ILE A 450 -18.74 46.77 18.91
CA ILE A 450 -19.56 47.58 19.82
C ILE A 450 -18.94 48.97 20.04
N ASN A 451 -17.62 49.05 20.25
CA ASN A 451 -16.93 50.31 20.45
C ASN A 451 -16.97 51.20 19.19
N ILE A 452 -16.71 50.62 18.00
CA ILE A 452 -16.81 51.33 16.73
C ILE A 452 -18.23 51.83 16.49
N HIS A 453 -19.25 51.02 16.79
CA HIS A 453 -20.64 51.43 16.67
C HIS A 453 -20.96 52.62 17.58
N ALA A 454 -20.51 52.58 18.83
CA ALA A 454 -20.68 53.69 19.77
C ALA A 454 -19.97 54.97 19.30
N GLU A 455 -18.77 54.87 18.72
CA GLU A 455 -18.05 56.00 18.15
C GLU A 455 -18.74 56.59 16.91
N LEU A 456 -19.25 55.74 16.02
CA LEU A 456 -20.01 56.16 14.85
C LEU A 456 -21.30 56.89 15.25
N LEU A 457 -22.00 56.42 16.28
CA LEU A 457 -23.17 57.13 16.82
C LEU A 457 -22.81 58.52 17.35
N ARG A 458 -21.66 58.67 18.03
CA ARG A 458 -21.18 59.98 18.48
C ARG A 458 -20.83 60.89 17.28
N LYS A 459 -20.08 60.38 16.30
CA LYS A 459 -19.73 61.14 15.09
C LYS A 459 -20.96 61.57 14.29
N ASN A 460 -21.96 60.70 14.19
CA ASN A 460 -23.22 61.03 13.51
C ASN A 460 -23.96 62.15 14.25
N ALA A 461 -24.02 62.09 15.59
CA ALA A 461 -24.59 63.16 16.39
C ALA A 461 -23.84 64.49 16.23
N ASP A 462 -22.50 64.47 16.16
CA ASP A 462 -21.70 65.67 15.94
C ASP A 462 -21.85 66.22 14.51
N THR A 463 -21.94 65.34 13.51
CA THR A 463 -22.18 65.73 12.11
C THR A 463 -23.57 66.36 11.96
N ALA A 464 -24.60 65.81 12.62
CA ALA A 464 -25.94 66.38 12.64
C ALA A 464 -25.98 67.78 13.29
N LYS A 465 -25.16 68.02 14.34
CA LYS A 465 -24.98 69.36 14.92
C LYS A 465 -24.25 70.30 13.97
N GLN A 466 -23.19 69.85 13.30
CA GLN A 466 -22.47 70.66 12.31
C GLN A 466 -23.36 71.02 11.12
N LEU A 467 -24.20 70.09 10.66
CA LEU A 467 -25.16 70.32 9.59
C LEU A 467 -26.19 71.39 9.98
N THR A 468 -26.75 71.33 11.19
CA THR A 468 -27.69 72.35 11.67
C THR A 468 -27.03 73.72 11.81
N VAL A 469 -25.78 73.81 12.29
CA VAL A 469 -25.02 75.07 12.32
C VAL A 469 -24.75 75.60 10.91
N THR A 470 -24.43 74.73 9.96
CA THR A 470 -24.16 75.12 8.57
C THR A 470 -25.44 75.55 7.84
N GLN A 471 -26.59 74.92 8.13
CA GLN A 471 -27.89 75.36 7.62
C GLN A 471 -28.25 76.76 8.16
N GLN A 472 -28.05 77.01 9.46
CA GLN A 472 -28.27 78.33 10.04
C GLN A 472 -27.39 79.40 9.40
N SER A 473 -26.11 79.12 9.17
CA SER A 473 -25.21 80.07 8.50
C SER A 473 -25.58 80.28 7.03
N GLN A 474 -26.02 79.22 6.31
CA GLN A 474 -26.55 79.35 4.95
C GLN A 474 -27.81 80.21 4.89
N GLU A 475 -28.74 80.05 5.84
CA GLU A 475 -29.95 80.87 5.95
C GLU A 475 -29.59 82.34 6.23
N GLU A 476 -28.62 82.61 7.10
CA GLU A 476 -28.11 83.96 7.34
C GLU A 476 -27.46 84.56 6.08
N VAL A 477 -26.61 83.79 5.38
CA VAL A 477 -25.99 84.21 4.12
C VAL A 477 -27.05 84.45 3.05
N ALA A 478 -28.10 83.63 2.97
CA ALA A 478 -29.21 83.82 2.05
C ALA A 478 -29.97 85.12 2.38
N ARG A 479 -30.25 85.41 3.66
CA ARG A 479 -30.86 86.69 4.08
C ARG A 479 -29.96 87.88 3.75
N VAL A 480 -28.66 87.80 4.01
CA VAL A 480 -27.71 88.86 3.66
C VAL A 480 -27.65 89.05 2.15
N LYS A 481 -27.63 87.97 1.36
CA LYS A 481 -27.66 88.02 -0.11
C LYS A 481 -28.95 88.66 -0.62
N GLU A 482 -30.09 88.35 -0.03
CA GLU A 482 -31.39 88.93 -0.39
C GLU A 482 -31.42 90.45 -0.04
N GLN A 483 -30.86 90.83 1.11
CA GLN A 483 -30.71 92.22 1.52
C GLN A 483 -29.72 92.99 0.61
N LEU A 484 -28.60 92.36 0.21
CA LEU A 484 -27.64 92.93 -0.73
C LEU A 484 -28.24 93.04 -2.12
N ALA A 485 -29.00 92.04 -2.58
CA ALA A 485 -29.71 92.08 -3.85
C ALA A 485 -30.75 93.20 -3.88
N PHE A 486 -31.46 93.44 -2.76
CA PHE A 486 -32.35 94.59 -2.62
C PHE A 486 -31.60 95.93 -2.73
N GLN A 487 -30.43 96.06 -2.09
CA GLN A 487 -29.58 97.26 -2.23
C GLN A 487 -29.03 97.42 -3.64
N VAL A 488 -28.56 96.34 -4.27
CA VAL A 488 -28.09 96.34 -5.66
C VAL A 488 -29.21 96.71 -6.61
N GLU A 489 -30.42 96.20 -6.43
CA GLU A 489 -31.59 96.56 -7.24
C GLU A 489 -31.99 98.03 -7.03
N GLN A 490 -31.81 98.56 -5.82
CA GLN A 490 -32.02 99.98 -5.53
C GLN A 490 -30.96 100.85 -6.24
N VAL A 491 -29.68 100.48 -6.17
CA VAL A 491 -28.57 101.13 -6.88
C VAL A 491 -28.70 100.96 -8.40
N LYS A 492 -29.21 99.81 -8.87
CA LYS A 492 -29.49 99.52 -10.27
C LYS A 492 -30.64 100.38 -10.78
N ARG A 493 -31.72 100.58 -10.01
CA ARG A 493 -32.77 101.56 -10.35
C ARG A 493 -32.23 103.00 -10.36
N GLU A 494 -31.33 103.35 -9.45
CA GLU A 494 -30.61 104.64 -9.48
C GLU A 494 -29.66 104.77 -10.68
N ALA A 495 -29.06 103.67 -11.14
CA ALA A 495 -28.20 103.60 -12.31
C ALA A 495 -29.01 103.55 -13.62
N GLU A 496 -30.17 102.89 -13.66
CA GLU A 496 -31.10 102.84 -14.79
C GLU A 496 -31.77 104.21 -15.01
N LEU A 497 -32.04 104.97 -13.95
CA LEU A 497 -32.38 106.39 -14.07
C LEU A 497 -31.23 107.23 -14.68
N LYS A 498 -29.97 106.82 -14.48
CA LYS A 498 -28.77 107.44 -15.09
C LYS A 498 -28.41 106.87 -16.48
N VAL A 499 -28.92 105.69 -16.84
CA VAL A 499 -28.67 104.93 -18.08
C VAL A 499 -29.87 104.95 -19.04
N SER A 500 -30.85 105.85 -18.80
CA SER A 500 -31.75 106.40 -19.84
C SER A 500 -31.00 107.31 -20.84
N GLN A 501 -29.77 106.93 -21.17
CA GLN A 501 -28.97 107.37 -22.30
C GLN A 501 -28.18 106.14 -22.76
N ARG A 502 -28.63 105.53 -23.87
CA ARG A 502 -27.97 104.49 -24.69
C ARG A 502 -28.36 103.01 -24.43
N GLY A 503 -29.51 102.62 -25.00
CA GLY A 503 -29.69 101.63 -26.08
C GLY A 503 -29.07 100.21 -26.04
N ASP A 504 -29.93 99.22 -25.76
CA ASP A 504 -30.21 97.91 -26.39
C ASP A 504 -29.19 97.22 -27.34
N THR A 505 -28.85 95.92 -27.16
CA THR A 505 -29.60 94.70 -27.63
C THR A 505 -28.77 93.39 -27.56
N VAL A 506 -29.47 92.30 -27.17
CA VAL A 506 -29.43 90.89 -27.64
C VAL A 506 -28.36 89.88 -27.17
N LEU A 507 -28.89 88.93 -26.39
CA LEU A 507 -28.51 87.52 -26.23
C LEU A 507 -28.65 86.71 -27.53
N SER A 508 -27.54 86.15 -28.04
CA SER A 508 -27.56 84.88 -28.77
C SER A 508 -26.20 84.19 -28.58
N CYS A 509 -26.18 83.03 -27.91
CA CYS A 509 -25.28 81.92 -28.21
C CYS A 509 -25.49 80.76 -27.22
N ILE A 510 -25.53 79.55 -27.79
CA ILE A 510 -25.38 78.22 -27.16
C ILE A 510 -26.68 77.46 -26.89
N ARG A 511 -27.24 76.99 -28.01
CA ARG A 511 -27.87 75.68 -28.15
C ARG A 511 -26.81 74.79 -28.81
N GLY A 512 -26.31 73.77 -28.12
CA GLY A 512 -25.30 72.88 -28.68
C GLY A 512 -24.72 71.95 -27.61
N ALA A 513 -25.40 70.82 -27.37
CA ALA A 513 -24.88 69.56 -26.84
C ALA A 513 -26.05 68.72 -26.31
N ARG A 514 -26.86 68.17 -27.22
CA ARG A 514 -27.82 67.11 -26.90
C ARG A 514 -27.79 66.10 -28.03
N GLU A 515 -26.67 65.40 -28.14
CA GLU A 515 -26.46 64.24 -29.03
C GLU A 515 -25.19 63.51 -28.56
N ALA A 516 -25.34 62.66 -27.55
CA ALA A 516 -24.32 61.69 -27.14
C ALA A 516 -24.98 60.53 -26.36
N GLN A 517 -26.06 59.98 -26.91
CA GLN A 517 -26.81 58.87 -26.30
C GLN A 517 -26.83 57.61 -27.19
N GLY A 518 -25.86 57.46 -28.11
CA GLY A 518 -25.92 56.44 -29.16
C GLY A 518 -24.60 55.76 -29.53
N LEU A 519 -23.60 55.69 -28.64
CA LEU A 519 -22.28 55.11 -29.00
C LEU A 519 -21.76 53.98 -28.11
N GLY A 520 -22.50 53.53 -27.08
CA GLY A 520 -22.05 52.44 -26.21
C GLY A 520 -22.43 51.03 -26.70
N THR A 521 -23.58 50.87 -27.35
CA THR A 521 -24.15 49.55 -27.70
C THR A 521 -23.77 49.05 -29.10
N LEU A 522 -23.25 49.93 -29.97
CA LEU A 522 -22.76 49.57 -31.31
C LEU A 522 -21.29 49.13 -31.33
N TRP A 523 -20.53 49.39 -30.26
CA TRP A 523 -19.09 49.11 -30.22
C TRP A 523 -18.78 47.63 -29.91
N VAL A 524 -19.53 46.99 -29.00
CA VAL A 524 -19.36 45.56 -28.64
C VAL A 524 -19.96 44.62 -29.71
N GLN A 525 -21.06 45.02 -30.36
CA GLN A 525 -21.62 44.25 -31.48
C GLN A 525 -20.82 44.39 -32.79
N GLY A 526 -20.00 45.44 -32.93
CA GLY A 526 -19.16 45.68 -34.10
C GLY A 526 -17.89 44.83 -34.13
N TRP A 527 -17.25 44.61 -32.99
CA TRP A 527 -15.98 43.88 -32.91
C TRP A 527 -16.14 42.34 -32.93
N GLY A 528 -17.22 41.80 -32.35
CA GLY A 528 -17.55 40.37 -32.47
C GLY A 528 -17.93 39.93 -33.89
N ARG A 529 -18.43 40.84 -34.74
CA ARG A 529 -18.72 40.55 -36.16
C ARG A 529 -17.50 40.58 -37.07
N LEU A 530 -16.42 41.27 -36.70
CA LEU A 530 -15.24 41.40 -37.55
C LEU A 530 -14.28 40.21 -37.45
N MET A 531 -14.37 39.39 -36.39
CA MET A 531 -13.55 38.16 -36.24
C MET A 531 -14.29 36.84 -36.49
N VAL A 532 -15.62 36.85 -36.61
CA VAL A 532 -16.43 35.62 -36.78
C VAL A 532 -17.08 35.52 -38.18
N SER A 533 -16.77 36.43 -39.10
CA SER A 533 -17.30 36.40 -40.46
C SER A 533 -16.20 36.49 -41.52
N ASP A 534 -15.26 35.54 -41.53
CA ASP A 534 -14.62 35.09 -42.78
C ASP A 534 -14.11 33.63 -42.66
N PRO A 535 -14.86 32.62 -43.14
CA PRO A 535 -14.40 31.23 -43.14
C PRO A 535 -13.26 30.94 -44.14
N ASP A 536 -12.77 31.91 -44.91
CA ASP A 536 -11.81 31.66 -46.00
C ASP A 536 -10.34 32.05 -45.71
N LEU A 537 -9.99 32.50 -44.50
CA LEU A 537 -8.58 32.70 -44.11
C LEU A 537 -7.84 31.45 -43.59
N GLY A 538 -8.39 30.25 -43.86
CA GLY A 538 -7.75 28.96 -43.55
C GLY A 538 -7.44 28.07 -44.76
N LYS A 539 -7.77 28.51 -45.99
CA LYS A 539 -7.60 27.70 -47.21
C LYS A 539 -7.15 28.54 -48.42
N SER A 540 -5.96 29.12 -48.35
CA SER A 540 -5.23 29.47 -49.58
C SER A 540 -3.72 29.50 -49.35
N CYS A 541 -3.15 28.33 -49.03
CA CYS A 541 -1.71 28.09 -49.18
C CYS A 541 -1.50 26.79 -49.95
N SER A 542 -2.14 26.68 -51.12
CA SER A 542 -1.95 25.57 -52.07
C SER A 542 -2.43 25.92 -53.49
N SER A 543 -2.13 27.11 -54.02
CA SER A 543 -1.88 27.30 -55.47
C SER A 543 -1.68 28.78 -55.82
N GLY A 544 -0.57 29.07 -56.50
CA GLY A 544 -0.56 30.02 -57.62
C GLY A 544 -0.63 31.52 -57.34
N GLY A 545 0.53 32.12 -57.02
CA GLY A 545 1.12 33.22 -57.79
C GLY A 545 0.55 34.65 -57.73
N CYS A 546 1.49 35.61 -57.54
CA CYS A 546 1.57 36.95 -58.17
C CYS A 546 0.75 38.11 -57.54
N TYR A 547 1.25 39.32 -57.24
CA TYR A 547 2.48 40.11 -57.51
C TYR A 547 2.68 41.21 -56.43
N LEU A 548 3.88 41.84 -56.41
CA LEU A 548 4.32 43.09 -55.73
C LEU A 548 5.01 42.88 -54.36
N THR A 549 6.27 43.21 -54.12
CA THR A 549 7.33 43.81 -54.97
C THR A 549 8.68 43.43 -54.38
N ARG A 550 9.61 43.16 -55.30
CA ARG A 550 10.99 42.74 -55.15
C ARG A 550 11.87 43.86 -54.58
N ALA A 551 12.65 43.57 -53.55
CA ALA A 551 13.95 44.20 -53.32
C ALA A 551 15.01 43.09 -53.29
N SER A 552 15.86 43.10 -54.32
CA SER A 552 16.91 42.12 -54.57
C SER A 552 18.17 42.43 -53.75
N PHE A 553 18.83 41.41 -53.21
CA PHE A 553 20.30 41.30 -53.23
C PHE A 553 20.70 39.80 -53.33
N PRO A 554 21.76 39.46 -54.08
CA PRO A 554 21.99 38.10 -54.59
C PRO A 554 23.10 37.37 -53.82
N LEU A 555 22.94 36.06 -53.64
CA LEU A 555 24.05 35.09 -53.69
C LEU A 555 23.49 33.68 -53.92
N ALA A 556 23.37 33.32 -55.20
CA ALA A 556 23.69 31.95 -55.63
C ALA A 556 25.19 31.75 -55.35
N GLN A 557 25.74 30.58 -55.02
CA GLN A 557 25.42 29.22 -55.42
C GLN A 557 26.50 28.37 -54.74
N ILE A 558 26.18 27.32 -53.96
CA ILE A 558 26.98 26.07 -53.94
C ILE A 558 26.02 24.91 -53.68
N SER A 559 25.87 24.08 -54.70
CA SER A 559 25.30 22.75 -54.64
C SER A 559 26.30 21.80 -53.98
N HIS A 560 25.93 21.15 -52.86
CA HIS A 560 26.05 19.70 -52.64
C HIS A 560 25.95 19.31 -51.17
N SER A 561 25.28 18.17 -50.95
CA SER A 561 25.23 17.31 -49.75
C SER A 561 24.24 17.68 -48.62
N TYR A 562 23.61 16.62 -48.09
CA TYR A 562 22.74 16.50 -46.89
C TYR A 562 21.21 16.63 -47.04
N PRO A 563 20.45 15.51 -46.94
CA PRO A 563 18.99 15.50 -46.72
C PRO A 563 18.54 16.08 -45.37
N GLN A 564 19.49 16.49 -44.52
CA GLN A 564 19.27 16.82 -43.12
C GLN A 564 18.89 18.29 -42.91
N GLU A 565 19.30 19.22 -43.79
CA GLU A 565 18.93 20.65 -43.71
C GLU A 565 17.49 20.94 -44.17
N ASN A 566 16.96 20.21 -45.16
CA ASN A 566 15.56 20.37 -45.58
C ASN A 566 14.57 19.87 -44.53
N ALA A 567 14.95 18.86 -43.74
CA ALA A 567 14.12 18.36 -42.63
C ALA A 567 14.07 19.38 -41.48
N THR A 568 15.19 20.04 -41.16
CA THR A 568 15.24 21.06 -40.11
C THR A 568 14.50 22.34 -40.52
N VAL A 569 14.60 22.79 -41.78
CA VAL A 569 13.84 23.95 -42.28
C VAL A 569 12.33 23.67 -42.29
N ASN A 570 11.91 22.47 -42.70
CA ASN A 570 10.50 22.07 -42.63
C ASN A 570 10.00 21.96 -41.18
N GLN A 571 10.84 21.50 -40.26
CA GLN A 571 10.50 21.43 -38.84
C GLN A 571 10.40 22.83 -38.22
N GLU A 572 11.29 23.75 -38.57
CA GLU A 572 11.28 25.14 -38.11
C GLU A 572 10.05 25.91 -38.64
N GLN A 573 9.71 25.74 -39.92
CA GLN A 573 8.47 26.30 -40.49
C GLN A 573 7.21 25.72 -39.81
N SER A 574 7.20 24.41 -39.51
CA SER A 574 6.09 23.78 -38.80
C SER A 574 5.95 24.31 -37.35
N LEU A 575 7.07 24.58 -36.68
CA LEU A 575 7.06 25.16 -35.33
C LEU A 575 6.63 26.63 -35.35
N GLN A 576 7.04 27.41 -36.35
CA GLN A 576 6.59 28.79 -36.54
C GLN A 576 5.09 28.87 -36.81
N GLN A 577 4.55 27.98 -37.65
CA GLN A 577 3.12 27.92 -37.89
C GLN A 577 2.34 27.54 -36.62
N LYS A 578 2.80 26.53 -35.88
CA LYS A 578 2.19 26.14 -34.60
C LYS A 578 2.19 27.28 -33.59
N LEU A 579 3.27 28.06 -33.51
CA LEU A 579 3.33 29.21 -32.62
C LEU A 579 2.27 30.26 -32.98
N LEU A 580 2.06 30.54 -34.27
CA LEU A 580 1.01 31.47 -34.71
C LEU A 580 -0.40 30.93 -34.40
N ASP A 581 -0.63 29.63 -34.64
CA ASP A 581 -1.90 28.97 -34.33
C ASP A 581 -2.18 29.00 -32.82
N ASP A 582 -1.18 28.74 -31.97
CA ASP A 582 -1.29 28.80 -30.51
C ASP A 582 -1.56 30.25 -30.02
N GLN A 583 -0.87 31.25 -30.59
CA GLN A 583 -1.10 32.68 -30.27
C GLN A 583 -2.53 33.12 -30.61
N PHE A 584 -3.06 32.70 -31.77
CA PHE A 584 -4.44 32.97 -32.17
C PHE A 584 -5.45 32.25 -31.28
N SER A 585 -5.18 30.99 -30.90
CA SER A 585 -6.05 30.23 -30.00
C SER A 585 -6.16 30.87 -28.61
N ILE A 586 -5.05 31.39 -28.06
CA ILE A 586 -5.06 32.11 -26.77
C ILE A 586 -5.92 33.37 -26.86
N LEU A 587 -5.83 34.11 -27.97
CA LEU A 587 -6.63 35.31 -28.18
C LEU A 587 -8.13 34.97 -28.25
N GLN A 588 -8.52 33.92 -28.96
CA GLN A 588 -9.91 33.46 -29.03
C GLN A 588 -10.49 33.08 -27.66
N GLU A 589 -9.74 32.33 -26.85
CA GLU A 589 -10.17 31.97 -25.50
C GLU A 589 -10.26 33.20 -24.58
N THR A 590 -9.37 34.18 -24.74
CA THR A 590 -9.43 35.43 -23.96
C THR A 590 -10.66 36.27 -24.32
N VAL A 591 -11.02 36.34 -25.61
CA VAL A 591 -12.26 37.02 -26.07
C VAL A 591 -13.49 36.36 -25.46
N ARG A 592 -13.53 35.01 -25.46
CA ARG A 592 -14.62 34.24 -24.86
C ARG A 592 -14.77 34.51 -23.36
N GLU A 593 -13.66 34.54 -22.62
CA GLU A 593 -13.67 34.86 -21.19
C GLU A 593 -14.13 36.30 -20.91
N ALA A 594 -13.68 37.27 -21.72
CA ALA A 594 -14.13 38.66 -21.60
C ALA A 594 -15.64 38.82 -21.83
N GLU A 595 -16.20 38.10 -22.82
CA GLU A 595 -17.65 38.07 -23.04
C GLU A 595 -18.40 37.46 -21.85
N ASP A 596 -17.87 36.39 -21.25
CA ASP A 596 -18.47 35.73 -20.09
C ASP A 596 -18.46 36.65 -18.85
N ILE A 597 -17.37 37.40 -18.63
CA ILE A 597 -17.28 38.42 -17.56
C ILE A 597 -18.36 39.50 -17.72
N LEU A 598 -18.54 40.02 -18.94
CA LEU A 598 -19.55 41.05 -19.21
C LEU A 598 -20.97 40.49 -19.08
N ARG A 599 -21.20 39.24 -19.52
CA ARG A 599 -22.50 38.57 -19.39
C ARG A 599 -22.86 38.32 -17.93
N ASP A 600 -21.90 37.93 -17.09
CA ASP A 600 -22.09 37.80 -15.64
C ASP A 600 -22.42 39.13 -14.97
N ALA A 601 -21.73 40.22 -15.36
CA ALA A 601 -22.02 41.56 -14.85
C ALA A 601 -23.44 42.04 -15.21
N VAL A 602 -23.91 41.75 -16.43
CA VAL A 602 -25.28 42.05 -16.86
C VAL A 602 -26.30 41.17 -16.12
N ALA A 603 -26.02 39.88 -15.91
CA ALA A 603 -26.91 38.99 -15.17
C ALA A 603 -27.11 39.43 -13.71
N LYS A 604 -26.09 40.07 -13.09
CA LYS A 604 -26.19 40.66 -11.75
C LYS A 604 -27.18 41.82 -11.64
N LEU A 605 -27.55 42.46 -12.75
CA LEU A 605 -28.56 43.53 -12.74
C LEU A 605 -29.93 43.01 -12.29
N ASP A 606 -30.23 41.74 -12.60
CA ASP A 606 -31.50 41.08 -12.28
C ASP A 606 -31.45 40.27 -10.96
N ASP A 607 -30.30 40.24 -10.26
CA ASP A 607 -30.15 39.50 -9.00
C ASP A 607 -30.82 40.25 -7.82
N PRO A 608 -31.82 39.65 -7.14
CA PRO A 608 -32.50 40.26 -6.00
C PRO A 608 -31.59 40.69 -4.85
N LEU A 609 -30.43 40.05 -4.70
CA LEU A 609 -29.42 40.43 -3.70
C LEU A 609 -28.61 41.66 -4.14
N HIS A 610 -28.40 41.83 -5.44
CA HIS A 610 -27.67 42.96 -6.03
C HIS A 610 -28.51 44.23 -6.12
N ILE A 611 -29.85 44.11 -6.21
CA ILE A 611 -30.80 45.24 -6.17
C ILE A 611 -30.69 46.07 -4.88
N ARG A 612 -30.10 45.50 -3.82
CA ARG A 612 -29.88 46.18 -2.53
C ARG A 612 -28.57 46.95 -2.46
N CYS A 613 -27.69 46.79 -3.45
CA CYS A 613 -26.42 47.50 -3.52
C CYS A 613 -26.66 48.96 -3.96
N THR A 614 -25.94 49.89 -3.34
CA THR A 614 -25.97 51.31 -3.66
C THR A 614 -24.57 51.83 -3.94
N SER A 615 -24.39 52.68 -4.94
CA SER A 615 -23.09 53.27 -5.30
C SER A 615 -23.22 54.78 -5.57
N SER A 616 -22.24 55.59 -5.17
CA SER A 616 -22.31 57.04 -5.34
C SER A 616 -22.12 57.44 -6.82
N PRO A 617 -22.79 58.49 -7.31
CA PRO A 617 -22.58 58.99 -8.68
C PRO A 617 -21.11 59.32 -8.97
N ASP A 618 -20.38 59.89 -8.01
CA ASP A 618 -18.96 60.21 -8.17
C ASP A 618 -18.09 58.95 -8.33
N TYR A 619 -18.42 57.87 -7.63
CA TYR A 619 -17.71 56.60 -7.78
C TYR A 619 -18.00 55.96 -9.14
N LEU A 620 -19.26 55.98 -9.59
CA LEU A 620 -19.62 55.53 -10.94
C LEU A 620 -18.87 56.33 -12.01
N LEU A 621 -18.80 57.66 -11.90
CA LEU A 621 -18.05 58.50 -12.84
C LEU A 621 -16.56 58.14 -12.88
N SER A 622 -15.95 57.88 -11.72
CA SER A 622 -14.56 57.41 -11.65
C SER A 622 -14.36 56.05 -12.35
N ARG A 623 -15.32 55.13 -12.24
CA ARG A 623 -15.25 53.80 -12.87
C ARG A 623 -15.50 53.86 -14.37
N ALA A 624 -16.49 54.65 -14.79
CA ALA A 624 -16.78 54.89 -16.20
C ALA A 624 -15.61 55.55 -16.92
N GLN A 625 -14.92 56.49 -16.26
CA GLN A 625 -13.70 57.11 -16.78
C GLN A 625 -12.58 56.08 -16.95
N ALA A 626 -12.35 55.21 -15.96
CA ALA A 626 -11.33 54.16 -16.06
C ALA A 626 -11.66 53.14 -17.17
N ALA A 627 -12.93 52.78 -17.36
CA ALA A 627 -13.36 51.91 -18.46
C ALA A 627 -13.14 52.55 -19.83
N LEU A 628 -13.43 53.85 -19.96
CA LEU A 628 -13.14 54.63 -21.17
C LEU A 628 -11.63 54.70 -21.46
N GLU A 629 -10.80 54.98 -20.45
CA GLU A 629 -9.34 55.02 -20.66
C GLU A 629 -8.77 53.65 -21.09
N SER A 630 -9.42 52.55 -20.70
CA SER A 630 -8.99 51.22 -21.12
C SER A 630 -9.28 50.88 -22.59
N THR A 631 -10.16 51.62 -23.28
CA THR A 631 -10.39 51.41 -24.72
C THR A 631 -9.17 51.79 -25.54
N ASP A 632 -8.44 52.83 -25.13
CA ASP A 632 -7.21 53.24 -25.81
C ASP A 632 -6.13 52.15 -25.71
N ALA A 633 -6.04 51.46 -24.57
CA ALA A 633 -5.13 50.33 -24.40
C ALA A 633 -5.52 49.14 -25.29
N LEU A 634 -6.82 48.89 -25.46
CA LEU A 634 -7.36 47.83 -26.31
C LEU A 634 -7.10 48.11 -27.80
N GLU A 635 -7.35 49.34 -28.26
CA GLU A 635 -7.07 49.78 -29.64
C GLU A 635 -5.58 49.67 -29.97
N ASN A 636 -4.72 50.13 -29.06
CA ASN A 636 -3.27 50.02 -29.20
C ASN A 636 -2.79 48.56 -29.23
N GLY A 637 -3.31 47.71 -28.34
CA GLY A 637 -2.99 46.28 -28.32
C GLY A 637 -3.44 45.57 -29.61
N HIS A 638 -4.60 45.94 -30.15
CA HIS A 638 -5.10 45.39 -31.41
C HIS A 638 -4.23 45.83 -32.60
N ALA A 639 -3.88 47.12 -32.68
CA ALA A 639 -3.01 47.62 -33.73
C ALA A 639 -1.63 46.94 -33.70
N GLN A 640 -1.08 46.68 -32.51
CA GLN A 640 0.19 45.96 -32.34
C GLN A 640 0.09 44.49 -32.78
N TYR A 641 -0.99 43.79 -32.42
CA TYR A 641 -1.20 42.40 -32.81
C TYR A 641 -1.38 42.25 -34.33
N VAL A 642 -2.14 43.15 -34.97
CA VAL A 642 -2.32 43.16 -36.43
C VAL A 642 -0.99 43.46 -37.15
N ALA A 643 -0.12 44.27 -36.55
CA ALA A 643 1.22 44.53 -37.08
C ALA A 643 2.18 43.32 -36.90
N SER A 644 1.99 42.50 -35.87
CA SER A 644 2.81 41.31 -35.58
C SER A 644 2.01 40.23 -34.84
N MET A 645 1.50 39.26 -35.59
CA MET A 645 0.66 38.16 -35.05
C MET A 645 1.41 37.17 -34.15
N ALA A 646 2.73 37.32 -34.00
CA ALA A 646 3.56 36.45 -33.16
C ALA A 646 3.49 36.79 -31.66
N ASP A 647 2.92 37.94 -31.28
CA ASP A 647 2.81 38.37 -29.88
C ASP A 647 1.39 38.89 -29.57
N ALA A 648 0.57 38.04 -28.96
CA ALA A 648 -0.78 38.38 -28.51
C ALA A 648 -0.82 38.95 -27.08
N ALA A 649 0.30 38.99 -26.34
CA ALA A 649 0.29 39.26 -24.90
C ALA A 649 -0.26 40.65 -24.55
N GLY A 650 0.11 41.67 -25.33
CA GLY A 650 -0.37 43.04 -25.14
C GLY A 650 -1.88 43.18 -25.35
N LEU A 651 -2.41 42.53 -26.39
CA LEU A 651 -3.85 42.51 -26.68
C LEU A 651 -4.64 41.72 -25.65
N VAL A 652 -4.15 40.55 -25.23
CA VAL A 652 -4.77 39.72 -24.19
C VAL A 652 -4.90 40.48 -22.88
N GLY A 653 -3.83 41.17 -22.45
CA GLY A 653 -3.85 41.98 -21.23
C GLY A 653 -4.81 43.17 -21.32
N ALA A 654 -4.83 43.87 -22.45
CA ALA A 654 -5.73 45.00 -22.67
C ALA A 654 -7.22 44.58 -22.71
N LEU A 655 -7.51 43.42 -23.32
CA LEU A 655 -8.86 42.88 -23.43
C LEU A 655 -9.42 42.42 -22.08
N ALA A 656 -8.61 41.76 -21.25
CA ALA A 656 -8.99 41.41 -19.89
C ALA A 656 -9.25 42.64 -19.00
N LEU A 657 -8.38 43.67 -19.10
CA LEU A 657 -8.54 44.91 -18.35
C LEU A 657 -9.83 45.65 -18.72
N PHE A 658 -10.09 45.77 -20.03
CA PHE A 658 -11.32 46.38 -20.54
C PHE A 658 -12.58 45.65 -20.05
N ALA A 659 -12.59 44.31 -20.12
CA ALA A 659 -13.73 43.51 -19.68
C ALA A 659 -14.04 43.71 -18.19
N HIS A 660 -13.01 43.71 -17.33
CA HIS A 660 -13.19 43.92 -15.90
C HIS A 660 -13.68 45.34 -15.55
N LEU A 661 -13.10 46.38 -16.15
CA LEU A 661 -13.50 47.77 -15.86
C LEU A 661 -14.91 48.08 -16.39
N THR A 662 -15.26 47.49 -17.53
CA THR A 662 -16.61 47.61 -18.10
C THR A 662 -17.64 46.87 -17.23
N ALA A 663 -17.32 45.65 -16.78
CA ALA A 663 -18.17 44.90 -15.84
C ALA A 663 -18.39 45.64 -14.52
N ASP A 664 -17.34 46.22 -13.94
CA ASP A 664 -17.42 47.03 -12.71
C ASP A 664 -18.29 48.28 -12.91
N THR A 665 -18.20 48.92 -14.08
CA THR A 665 -19.04 50.07 -14.45
C THR A 665 -20.52 49.68 -14.58
N ILE A 666 -20.82 48.53 -15.20
CA ILE A 666 -22.20 48.00 -15.35
C ILE A 666 -22.84 47.77 -13.98
N VAL A 667 -22.13 47.07 -13.09
CA VAL A 667 -22.57 46.75 -11.73
C VAL A 667 -22.81 48.01 -10.90
N ASN A 668 -21.86 48.96 -10.93
CA ASN A 668 -22.00 50.23 -10.21
C ASN A 668 -23.09 51.12 -10.81
N GLY A 669 -23.32 51.05 -12.12
CA GLY A 669 -24.41 51.75 -12.80
C GLY A 669 -25.78 51.36 -12.27
N SER A 670 -26.03 50.06 -12.11
CA SER A 670 -27.25 49.57 -11.44
C SER A 670 -27.32 50.02 -9.99
N ALA A 671 -26.25 49.85 -9.23
CA ALA A 671 -26.23 50.26 -7.81
C ALA A 671 -26.49 51.78 -7.63
N THR A 672 -26.01 52.62 -8.54
CA THR A 672 -26.32 54.06 -8.52
C THR A 672 -27.75 54.36 -8.97
N SER A 673 -28.30 53.60 -9.92
CA SER A 673 -29.69 53.76 -10.38
C SER A 673 -30.72 53.51 -9.28
N HIS A 674 -30.42 52.63 -8.31
CA HIS A 674 -31.30 52.39 -7.16
C HIS A 674 -31.45 53.61 -6.23
N LEU A 675 -30.52 54.58 -6.31
CA LEU A 675 -30.58 55.85 -5.57
C LEU A 675 -31.29 56.95 -6.38
N ALA A 676 -31.63 56.71 -7.65
CA ALA A 676 -32.34 57.67 -8.47
C ALA A 676 -33.80 57.80 -7.98
N PRO A 677 -34.33 59.02 -7.83
CA PRO A 677 -35.75 59.21 -7.53
C PRO A 677 -36.59 58.56 -8.62
N THR A 678 -37.54 57.70 -8.24
CA THR A 678 -38.52 57.16 -9.20
C THR A 678 -39.42 58.31 -9.65
N ASP A 679 -39.38 58.62 -10.95
CA ASP A 679 -40.25 59.63 -11.53
C ASP A 679 -41.72 59.21 -11.35
N HIS A 680 -42.62 60.18 -11.11
CA HIS A 680 -44.03 59.93 -10.80
C HIS A 680 -44.85 59.37 -11.99
N ALA A 681 -44.19 58.97 -13.08
CA ALA A 681 -44.80 58.49 -14.31
C ALA A 681 -45.04 56.97 -14.36
N ASP A 682 -44.44 56.17 -13.46
CA ASP A 682 -44.59 54.70 -13.43
C ASP A 682 -45.36 54.19 -12.19
N ARG A 683 -46.47 54.85 -11.85
CA ARG A 683 -47.47 54.32 -10.91
C ARG A 683 -48.78 53.96 -11.58
#